data_AF-A0A7R9LFF4-F1
#
_entry.id   AF-A0A7R9LFF4-F1
#
_cell.length_a   1.000
_cell.length_b   1.000
_cell.length_c   1.000
_cell.angle_alpha   90.00
_cell.angle_beta   90.00
_cell.angle_gamma   90.00
#
_symmetry.space_group_name_H-M   'P 1'
#
loop_
_entity.id
_entity.type
_entity.pdbx_description
1 polymer ?
#
loop_
_entity_poly.entity_id
_entity_poly.type
_entity_poly.pdbx_seq_one_letter_code
_entity_poly.pdbx_strand_id
1 'polypeptide(L)'
;MLSMVLALSGSSVGRQYLALQNDLLLDLLNLLHTGSARVQRQVIALLRRVLPEIKPIVFGKMFGIASLPPRDVIVSNDKDEFDVQSIGILDVFLACIAKSLTVQTKVKGSVGAGNKSVTTITLATAIHPRDPLGDRWWLRGCLSRKLSECIIALLKDMSAGKLSDSWAVVTKNAIAQNVLNLTLIAERMRGPVECIKTPTLWLALASLCVIEEEHAERLSSSHWVTAGDQENGNQQSRPLCDNHEDGETPAIILCNSCGNLCAECDRYLHLHSKTRSHQRQIFKEEEEAIRVDLHEGCGRIKLFWAMALADSKTLKAMVEFKGESTRSKSSIISGEKSVTTAITGVCRFCGTTGNTGLLAIGNVCSESECQEYAKSACNKTLACGHQCGGVANERKCLPCLQGCAGGGQLKQDGDDMCMICFCEALSCAPALQLNCGHVFHDHCTRAVLRTRWAGPRITFAFSMCPICKSRIEHSALEDLLAPIRGLYDDVYRKALMRLEYEGLHRCEAITGVGGRFYNDAANYAMERYAYYVCCKCQKAYYGGEARCDAELAAGDNYDPSELVCGGCSDVARAQMCPKHGTDFLEYKCRYCCSVAVFFCFGSTHFCNACHDDFQKLTNLREFPKCPAGPRGKQLDGDECPLHVVHPPTGEEFALGCGVCRNAHTF
;
A
#
# COMPACT_ATOMS: atom_id res chain seq x y z
N MET A 1 20.02 -22.17 -21.46
CA MET A 1 20.90 -22.18 -20.28
C MET A 1 20.10 -22.15 -18.97
N LEU A 2 19.59 -21.01 -18.48
CA LEU A 2 18.88 -20.92 -17.18
C LEU A 2 17.75 -21.95 -16.97
N SER A 3 16.99 -22.27 -18.01
CA SER A 3 15.99 -23.35 -17.97
C SER A 3 16.56 -24.73 -17.62
N MET A 4 17.76 -25.05 -18.12
CA MET A 4 18.47 -26.30 -17.84
C MET A 4 19.06 -26.30 -16.43
N VAL A 5 19.60 -25.16 -15.97
CA VAL A 5 20.09 -25.00 -14.59
C VAL A 5 18.94 -25.12 -13.59
N LEU A 6 17.77 -24.55 -13.90
CA LEU A 6 16.56 -24.70 -13.10
C LEU A 6 16.04 -26.14 -13.11
N ALA A 7 16.17 -26.88 -14.21
CA ALA A 7 15.86 -28.32 -14.23
C ALA A 7 16.84 -29.13 -13.36
N LEU A 8 18.15 -28.86 -13.45
CA LEU A 8 19.19 -29.50 -12.63
C LEU A 8 18.94 -29.30 -11.12
N SER A 9 18.54 -28.09 -10.71
CA SER A 9 18.19 -27.78 -9.32
C SER A 9 16.97 -28.55 -8.76
N GLY A 10 16.28 -29.35 -9.58
CA GLY A 10 15.21 -30.23 -9.13
C GLY A 10 15.69 -31.38 -8.23
N SER A 11 16.92 -31.88 -8.42
CA SER A 11 17.51 -32.94 -7.59
C SER A 11 18.39 -32.37 -6.48
N SER A 12 18.52 -33.09 -5.36
CA SER A 12 19.41 -32.69 -4.25
C SER A 12 20.87 -32.59 -4.70
N VAL A 13 21.35 -33.62 -5.41
CA VAL A 13 22.71 -33.64 -5.98
C VAL A 13 22.94 -32.46 -6.92
N GLY A 14 21.96 -32.12 -7.75
CA GLY A 14 22.03 -30.96 -8.64
C GLY A 14 22.10 -29.63 -7.91
N ARG A 15 21.36 -29.45 -6.80
CA ARG A 15 21.47 -28.25 -5.96
C ARG A 15 22.82 -28.15 -5.26
N GLN A 16 23.35 -29.25 -4.72
CA GLN A 16 24.66 -29.28 -4.07
C GLN A 16 25.79 -28.99 -5.06
N TYR A 17 25.73 -29.56 -6.27
CA TYR A 17 26.68 -29.22 -7.34
C TYR A 17 26.65 -27.71 -7.67
N LEU A 18 25.46 -27.13 -7.79
CA LEU A 18 25.27 -25.69 -8.07
C LEU A 18 25.72 -24.80 -6.91
N ALA A 19 25.54 -25.24 -5.66
CA ALA A 19 26.00 -24.53 -4.47
C ALA A 19 27.54 -24.38 -4.39
N LEU A 20 28.28 -25.22 -5.12
CA LEU A 20 29.74 -25.16 -5.24
C LEU A 20 30.22 -24.30 -6.43
N GLN A 21 29.32 -23.84 -7.33
CA GLN A 21 29.69 -23.05 -8.50
C GLN A 21 29.66 -21.55 -8.18
N ASN A 22 30.72 -21.05 -7.55
CA ASN A 22 30.79 -19.66 -7.07
C ASN A 22 30.54 -18.62 -8.18
N ASP A 23 31.20 -18.77 -9.34
CA ASP A 23 31.09 -17.82 -10.45
C ASP A 23 29.66 -17.78 -11.02
N LEU A 24 29.03 -18.96 -11.16
CA LEU A 24 27.63 -19.06 -11.58
C LEU A 24 26.68 -18.38 -10.60
N LEU A 25 26.94 -18.46 -9.29
CA LEU A 25 26.14 -17.80 -8.27
C LEU A 25 26.30 -16.28 -8.30
N LEU A 26 27.51 -15.77 -8.58
CA LEU A 26 27.76 -14.35 -8.82
C LEU A 26 27.04 -13.87 -10.11
N ASP A 27 27.13 -14.62 -11.20
CA ASP A 27 26.38 -14.34 -12.44
C ASP A 27 24.86 -14.33 -12.23
N LEU A 28 24.33 -15.24 -11.41
CA LEU A 28 22.91 -15.25 -11.04
C LEU A 28 22.51 -13.99 -10.26
N LEU A 29 23.34 -13.53 -9.31
CA LEU A 29 23.09 -12.27 -8.60
C LEU A 29 23.20 -11.05 -9.54
N ASN A 30 24.16 -11.04 -10.48
CA ASN A 30 24.26 -10.00 -11.50
C ASN A 30 23.01 -9.97 -12.41
N LEU A 31 22.52 -11.14 -12.83
CA LEU A 31 21.29 -11.30 -13.61
C LEU A 31 20.01 -10.98 -12.82
N LEU A 32 20.03 -11.07 -11.49
CA LEU A 32 18.93 -10.60 -10.64
C LEU A 32 18.69 -9.09 -10.83
N HIS A 33 19.74 -8.30 -11.03
CA HIS A 33 19.65 -6.85 -11.20
C HIS A 33 19.64 -6.36 -12.64
N THR A 34 20.17 -7.13 -13.60
CA THR A 34 20.33 -6.73 -15.02
C THR A 34 19.44 -7.50 -16.00
N GLY A 35 18.94 -8.68 -15.63
CA GLY A 35 18.14 -9.52 -16.50
C GLY A 35 16.74 -8.94 -16.79
N SER A 36 16.08 -9.45 -17.84
CA SER A 36 14.67 -9.15 -18.06
C SER A 36 13.80 -9.77 -16.96
N ALA A 37 12.56 -9.27 -16.78
CA ALA A 37 11.65 -9.79 -15.75
C ALA A 37 11.38 -11.31 -15.86
N ARG A 38 11.55 -11.91 -17.05
CA ARG A 38 11.50 -13.38 -17.23
C ARG A 38 12.74 -14.07 -16.66
N VAL A 39 13.93 -13.53 -16.94
CA VAL A 39 15.22 -14.03 -16.41
C VAL A 39 15.24 -13.88 -14.89
N GLN A 40 14.90 -12.72 -14.36
CA GLN A 40 14.89 -12.43 -12.92
C GLN A 40 13.98 -13.40 -12.14
N ARG A 41 12.78 -13.72 -12.66
CA ARG A 41 11.92 -14.76 -12.05
C ARG A 41 12.57 -16.14 -12.01
N GLN A 42 13.30 -16.54 -13.06
CA GLN A 42 14.00 -17.82 -13.09
C GLN A 42 15.19 -17.84 -12.12
N VAL A 43 15.94 -16.72 -12.03
CA VAL A 43 17.01 -16.52 -11.05
C VAL A 43 16.48 -16.64 -9.62
N ILE A 44 15.40 -15.95 -9.26
CA ILE A 44 14.80 -16.03 -7.90
C ILE A 44 14.37 -17.47 -7.58
N ALA A 45 13.73 -18.16 -8.52
CA ALA A 45 13.32 -19.56 -8.35
C ALA A 45 14.51 -20.52 -8.16
N LEU A 46 15.65 -20.22 -8.79
CA LEU A 46 16.89 -20.99 -8.64
C LEU A 46 17.60 -20.68 -7.31
N LEU A 47 17.76 -19.40 -6.95
CA LEU A 47 18.36 -18.99 -5.67
C LEU A 47 17.58 -19.55 -4.48
N ARG A 48 16.24 -19.53 -4.52
CA ARG A 48 15.37 -20.17 -3.51
C ARG A 48 15.63 -21.66 -3.32
N ARG A 49 16.14 -22.36 -4.34
CA ARG A 49 16.51 -23.79 -4.25
C ARG A 49 17.96 -23.99 -3.81
N VAL A 50 18.90 -23.15 -4.24
CA VAL A 50 20.34 -23.37 -4.00
C VAL A 50 20.82 -22.76 -2.67
N LEU A 51 20.25 -21.64 -2.22
CA LEU A 51 20.61 -20.99 -0.95
C LEU A 51 20.53 -21.90 0.31
N PRO A 52 19.55 -22.83 0.46
CA PRO A 52 19.53 -23.81 1.55
C PRO A 52 20.80 -24.67 1.67
N GLU A 53 21.46 -24.97 0.54
CA GLU A 53 22.67 -25.80 0.52
C GLU A 53 23.95 -24.96 0.79
N ILE A 54 23.85 -23.62 0.83
CA ILE A 54 24.96 -22.69 1.05
C ILE A 54 24.89 -22.11 2.47
N LYS A 55 25.97 -22.25 3.24
CA LYS A 55 26.07 -21.58 4.57
C LYS A 55 26.25 -20.06 4.41
N PRO A 56 25.61 -19.21 5.23
CA PRO A 56 25.72 -17.75 5.12
C PRO A 56 27.16 -17.21 5.09
N ILE A 57 28.08 -17.83 5.85
CA ILE A 57 29.50 -17.43 5.88
C ILE A 57 30.25 -17.73 4.57
N VAL A 58 29.81 -18.73 3.80
CA VAL A 58 30.38 -19.03 2.48
C VAL A 58 29.86 -18.01 1.47
N PHE A 59 28.55 -17.76 1.47
CA PHE A 59 27.91 -16.73 0.64
C PHE A 59 28.52 -15.34 0.90
N GLY A 60 28.74 -14.98 2.18
CA GLY A 60 29.40 -13.73 2.56
C GLY A 60 30.80 -13.57 1.96
N LYS A 61 31.63 -14.61 2.07
CA LYS A 61 32.99 -14.63 1.49
C LYS A 61 33.00 -14.51 -0.03
N MET A 62 32.04 -15.14 -0.72
CA MET A 62 31.91 -15.04 -2.19
C MET A 62 31.64 -13.61 -2.66
N PHE A 63 31.00 -12.79 -1.83
CA PHE A 63 30.56 -11.44 -2.15
C PHE A 63 31.44 -10.35 -1.50
N GLY A 64 32.61 -10.72 -0.96
CA GLY A 64 33.56 -9.79 -0.34
C GLY A 64 33.11 -9.19 1.01
N ILE A 65 32.12 -9.79 1.68
CA ILE A 65 31.56 -9.28 2.93
C ILE A 65 32.52 -9.61 4.09
N ALA A 66 33.05 -8.56 4.75
CA ALA A 66 34.08 -8.67 5.77
C ALA A 66 33.62 -9.40 7.04
N SER A 67 32.39 -9.14 7.50
CA SER A 67 31.79 -9.75 8.69
C SER A 67 30.31 -10.05 8.48
N LEU A 68 29.82 -11.11 9.13
CA LEU A 68 28.39 -11.36 9.25
C LEU A 68 27.80 -10.46 10.36
N PRO A 69 26.52 -10.06 10.27
CA PRO A 69 25.88 -9.25 11.31
C PRO A 69 25.96 -9.97 12.67
N PRO A 70 26.25 -9.25 13.77
CA PRO A 70 26.38 -9.83 15.10
C PRO A 70 25.05 -10.44 15.57
N ARG A 71 25.10 -11.31 16.60
CA ARG A 71 23.90 -11.98 17.12
C ARG A 71 22.94 -11.02 17.81
N ASP A 72 23.49 -10.02 18.47
CA ASP A 72 22.78 -8.98 19.17
C ASP A 72 23.32 -7.65 18.65
N VAL A 73 22.58 -7.01 17.74
CA VAL A 73 22.94 -5.71 17.17
C VAL A 73 22.63 -4.64 18.20
N ILE A 74 23.55 -4.44 19.14
CA ILE A 74 23.50 -3.32 20.09
C ILE A 74 23.84 -2.04 19.32
N VAL A 75 23.17 -0.93 19.67
CA VAL A 75 23.62 0.42 19.27
C VAL A 75 24.83 0.77 20.14
N SER A 76 26.00 0.22 19.79
CA SER A 76 27.24 0.54 20.48
C SER A 76 27.57 2.03 20.29
N ASN A 77 27.86 2.73 21.38
CA ASN A 77 28.46 4.06 21.37
C ASN A 77 29.97 4.03 21.01
N ASP A 78 30.48 2.88 20.55
CA ASP A 78 31.86 2.72 20.12
C ASP A 78 32.15 3.58 18.90
N LYS A 79 33.31 4.23 18.95
CA LYS A 79 33.74 5.25 17.99
C LYS A 79 34.30 4.67 16.69
N ASP A 80 33.92 3.45 16.35
CA ASP A 80 34.21 2.89 15.02
C ASP A 80 33.36 3.66 14.00
N GLU A 81 34.05 4.37 13.10
CA GLU A 81 33.41 5.28 12.14
C GLU A 81 32.49 4.48 11.20
N PHE A 82 31.17 4.66 11.35
CA PHE A 82 30.15 3.93 10.60
C PHE A 82 30.36 4.08 9.08
N ASP A 83 30.92 3.03 8.45
CA ASP A 83 31.14 3.02 7.02
C ASP A 83 29.81 2.84 6.28
N VAL A 84 29.30 3.96 5.79
CA VAL A 84 28.12 4.05 4.92
C VAL A 84 28.24 3.15 3.69
N GLN A 85 29.44 2.80 3.21
CA GLN A 85 29.66 1.98 2.01
C GLN A 85 29.74 0.45 2.27
N SER A 86 29.88 0.02 3.52
CA SER A 86 30.03 -1.39 3.90
C SER A 86 28.87 -2.28 3.42
N ILE A 87 29.17 -3.33 2.64
CA ILE A 87 28.12 -4.20 2.05
C ILE A 87 27.64 -5.24 3.06
N GLY A 88 26.34 -5.25 3.33
CA GLY A 88 25.65 -6.28 4.11
C GLY A 88 25.23 -7.49 3.27
N ILE A 89 25.10 -8.66 3.93
CA ILE A 89 24.76 -9.94 3.28
C ILE A 89 23.40 -9.98 2.58
N LEU A 90 22.46 -9.13 2.99
CA LEU A 90 21.15 -9.03 2.35
C LEU A 90 21.05 -7.87 1.35
N ASP A 91 22.04 -6.99 1.23
CA ASP A 91 21.91 -5.73 0.50
C ASP A 91 21.60 -5.93 -0.98
N VAL A 92 22.11 -7.00 -1.59
CA VAL A 92 21.79 -7.42 -2.97
C VAL A 92 20.28 -7.77 -3.12
N PHE A 93 19.69 -8.41 -2.12
CA PHE A 93 18.25 -8.71 -2.11
C PHE A 93 17.41 -7.50 -1.72
N LEU A 94 17.82 -6.74 -0.70
CA LEU A 94 17.12 -5.53 -0.26
C LEU A 94 17.12 -4.43 -1.35
N ALA A 95 18.18 -4.32 -2.14
CA ALA A 95 18.23 -3.46 -3.32
C ALA A 95 17.14 -3.81 -4.36
N CYS A 96 16.76 -5.08 -4.50
CA CYS A 96 15.62 -5.47 -5.35
C CYS A 96 14.27 -4.97 -4.83
N ILE A 97 14.13 -4.77 -3.52
CA ILE A 97 12.93 -4.16 -2.92
C ILE A 97 13.01 -2.64 -3.09
N ALA A 98 14.14 -2.03 -2.71
CA ALA A 98 14.38 -0.60 -2.79
C ALA A 98 14.14 -0.01 -4.19
N LYS A 99 14.54 -0.71 -5.26
CA LYS A 99 14.28 -0.32 -6.66
C LYS A 99 12.81 -0.23 -7.07
N SER A 100 11.90 -0.83 -6.29
CA SER A 100 10.45 -0.79 -6.52
C SER A 100 9.73 0.11 -5.52
N LEU A 101 10.44 0.71 -4.55
CA LEU A 101 9.82 1.61 -3.57
C LEU A 101 9.53 2.97 -4.20
N THR A 102 8.29 3.44 -4.01
CA THR A 102 7.94 4.86 -4.19
C THR A 102 7.93 5.53 -2.82
N VAL A 103 8.87 6.44 -2.58
CA VAL A 103 9.05 7.11 -1.28
C VAL A 103 8.46 8.52 -1.36
N GLN A 104 7.60 8.87 -0.41
CA GLN A 104 7.16 10.24 -0.20
C GLN A 104 8.02 10.89 0.88
N THR A 105 8.58 12.06 0.60
CA THR A 105 9.33 12.84 1.61
C THR A 105 8.56 14.07 2.04
N LYS A 106 8.54 14.32 3.36
CA LYS A 106 7.81 15.41 3.99
C LYS A 106 8.70 16.09 5.04
N VAL A 107 8.60 17.41 5.18
CA VAL A 107 9.34 18.18 6.18
C VAL A 107 8.36 18.85 7.13
N LYS A 108 8.49 18.57 8.43
CA LYS A 108 7.61 19.09 9.47
C LYS A 108 8.13 20.44 9.98
N GLY A 109 7.38 21.52 9.73
CA GLY A 109 7.65 22.84 10.33
C GLY A 109 7.87 24.02 9.38
N SER A 110 7.63 23.90 8.06
CA SER A 110 7.66 25.07 7.16
C SER A 110 6.45 25.97 7.42
N VAL A 111 6.60 27.04 8.21
CA VAL A 111 5.55 28.02 8.55
C VAL A 111 5.41 29.09 7.45
N GLY A 112 5.47 28.69 6.19
CA GLY A 112 5.46 29.60 5.05
C GLY A 112 5.19 28.87 3.73
N ALA A 113 4.34 29.48 2.91
CA ALA A 113 3.73 28.95 1.68
C ALA A 113 2.75 27.77 1.92
N GLY A 114 1.48 27.98 1.56
CA GLY A 114 0.37 27.05 1.78
C GLY A 114 0.36 25.85 0.81
N ASN A 115 1.39 25.01 0.88
CA ASN A 115 1.40 23.66 0.33
C ASN A 115 2.33 22.79 1.19
N LYS A 116 1.77 21.74 1.82
CA LYS A 116 2.58 20.65 2.39
C LYS A 116 3.29 19.97 1.22
N SER A 117 4.55 20.34 0.92
CA SER A 117 5.27 19.88 -0.27
C SER A 117 5.73 18.43 -0.14
N VAL A 118 4.78 17.49 -0.26
CA VAL A 118 5.06 16.06 -0.35
C VAL A 118 5.67 15.77 -1.72
N THR A 119 6.98 15.54 -1.76
CA THR A 119 7.70 15.14 -2.97
C THR A 119 7.75 13.61 -3.05
N THR A 120 7.30 13.05 -4.17
CA THR A 120 7.41 11.60 -4.45
C THR A 120 8.69 11.33 -5.23
N ILE A 121 9.52 10.42 -4.71
CA ILE A 121 10.81 10.03 -5.30
C ILE A 121 10.92 8.50 -5.41
N THR A 122 11.81 8.07 -6.29
CA THR A 122 12.23 6.67 -6.45
C THR A 122 13.75 6.57 -6.35
N LEU A 123 14.28 5.37 -6.12
CA LEU A 123 15.73 5.13 -6.05
C LEU A 123 16.44 5.60 -7.33
N ALA A 124 15.83 5.36 -8.49
CA ALA A 124 16.33 5.78 -9.80
C ALA A 124 16.37 7.30 -10.02
N THR A 125 15.55 8.07 -9.31
CA THR A 125 15.57 9.54 -9.33
C THR A 125 16.43 10.14 -8.21
N ALA A 126 16.63 9.41 -7.12
CA ALA A 126 17.36 9.90 -5.95
C ALA A 126 18.87 9.69 -6.07
N ILE A 127 19.31 8.61 -6.71
CA ILE A 127 20.72 8.30 -6.97
C ILE A 127 21.01 8.47 -8.46
N HIS A 128 21.86 9.42 -8.81
CA HIS A 128 22.17 9.74 -10.20
C HIS A 128 23.13 8.69 -10.79
N PRO A 129 23.05 8.33 -12.10
CA PRO A 129 23.90 7.30 -12.71
C PRO A 129 25.42 7.57 -12.62
N ARG A 130 25.83 8.82 -12.37
CA ARG A 130 27.24 9.21 -12.16
C ARG A 130 27.70 9.15 -10.70
N ASP A 131 26.80 8.91 -9.74
CA ASP A 131 27.17 8.92 -8.33
C ASP A 131 28.05 7.69 -8.01
N PRO A 132 29.14 7.85 -7.24
CA PRO A 132 30.07 6.78 -6.91
C PRO A 132 29.45 5.86 -5.85
N LEU A 133 28.80 4.79 -6.32
CA LEU A 133 28.23 3.72 -5.48
C LEU A 133 29.22 2.60 -5.15
N GLY A 134 30.47 2.71 -5.62
CA GLY A 134 31.47 1.64 -5.51
C GLY A 134 30.93 0.31 -6.02
N ASP A 135 31.14 -0.73 -5.23
CA ASP A 135 30.69 -2.09 -5.54
C ASP A 135 29.16 -2.23 -5.53
N ARG A 136 28.40 -1.34 -4.86
CA ARG A 136 26.93 -1.37 -4.81
C ARG A 136 26.25 -0.83 -6.09
N TRP A 137 26.86 -1.05 -7.26
CA TRP A 137 26.29 -0.68 -8.57
C TRP A 137 24.87 -1.19 -8.77
N TRP A 138 24.53 -2.33 -8.14
CA TRP A 138 23.22 -2.96 -8.19
C TRP A 138 22.09 -2.15 -7.55
N LEU A 139 22.35 -1.02 -6.89
CA LEU A 139 21.30 -0.08 -6.47
C LEU A 139 20.71 0.73 -7.63
N ARG A 140 21.40 0.83 -8.79
CA ARG A 140 20.96 1.65 -9.93
C ARG A 140 19.77 1.06 -10.69
N GLY A 141 18.89 1.92 -11.18
CA GLY A 141 17.73 1.55 -12.01
C GLY A 141 16.48 1.19 -11.20
N CYS A 142 15.53 0.49 -11.83
CA CYS A 142 14.24 0.11 -11.25
C CYS A 142 14.00 -1.40 -11.35
N LEU A 143 13.00 -1.90 -10.61
CA LEU A 143 12.55 -3.29 -10.67
C LEU A 143 11.01 -3.31 -10.75
N SER A 144 10.42 -4.41 -11.22
CA SER A 144 8.96 -4.55 -11.22
C SER A 144 8.45 -5.02 -9.84
N ARG A 145 7.30 -4.48 -9.40
CA ARG A 145 6.66 -4.82 -8.12
C ARG A 145 6.56 -6.34 -7.90
N LYS A 146 6.17 -7.08 -8.94
CA LYS A 146 6.04 -8.55 -8.95
C LYS A 146 7.32 -9.29 -8.57
N LEU A 147 8.49 -8.76 -8.92
CA LEU A 147 9.78 -9.35 -8.56
C LEU A 147 10.14 -9.07 -7.12
N SER A 148 9.89 -7.83 -6.66
CA SER A 148 10.09 -7.45 -5.25
C SER A 148 9.16 -8.22 -4.32
N GLU A 149 7.91 -8.49 -4.72
CA GLU A 149 7.00 -9.43 -4.03
C GLU A 149 7.65 -10.82 -3.84
N CYS A 150 8.31 -11.36 -4.87
CA CYS A 150 9.02 -12.64 -4.79
C CYS A 150 10.28 -12.59 -3.90
N ILE A 151 10.98 -11.46 -3.86
CA ILE A 151 12.14 -11.25 -2.96
C ILE A 151 11.70 -11.07 -1.50
N ILE A 152 10.63 -10.31 -1.24
CA ILE A 152 10.03 -10.18 0.10
C ILE A 152 9.62 -11.57 0.60
N ALA A 153 8.97 -12.39 -0.24
CA ALA A 153 8.64 -13.75 0.11
C ALA A 153 9.89 -14.62 0.37
N LEU A 154 10.97 -14.45 -0.38
CA LEU A 154 12.23 -15.18 -0.14
C LEU A 154 12.87 -14.78 1.19
N LEU A 155 12.96 -13.48 1.49
CA LEU A 155 13.53 -12.98 2.74
C LEU A 155 12.68 -13.37 3.97
N LYS A 156 11.35 -13.38 3.85
CA LYS A 156 10.44 -13.89 4.89
C LYS A 156 10.53 -15.42 5.07
N ASP A 157 10.74 -16.17 3.99
CA ASP A 157 11.02 -17.60 4.10
C ASP A 157 12.40 -17.88 4.73
N MET A 158 13.35 -16.95 4.58
CA MET A 158 14.68 -16.99 5.22
C MET A 158 14.61 -16.69 6.72
N SER A 159 13.97 -15.58 7.14
CA SER A 159 13.79 -15.21 8.56
C SER A 159 13.01 -16.26 9.35
N ALA A 160 11.97 -16.84 8.74
CA ALA A 160 11.17 -17.92 9.32
C ALA A 160 11.84 -19.31 9.30
N GLY A 161 13.13 -19.42 8.92
CA GLY A 161 13.90 -20.66 8.98
C GLY A 161 13.57 -21.73 7.93
N LYS A 162 12.75 -21.42 6.93
CA LYS A 162 12.35 -22.40 5.89
C LYS A 162 13.47 -22.78 4.92
N LEU A 163 14.59 -22.03 4.93
CA LEU A 163 15.81 -22.38 4.22
C LEU A 163 16.80 -23.13 5.13
N SER A 164 17.16 -22.54 6.27
CA SER A 164 17.87 -23.20 7.39
C SER A 164 17.87 -22.28 8.61
N ASP A 165 18.11 -22.84 9.81
CA ASP A 165 18.27 -22.06 11.05
C ASP A 165 19.44 -21.06 10.96
N SER A 166 20.51 -21.43 10.25
CA SER A 166 21.68 -20.56 10.04
C SER A 166 21.33 -19.32 9.20
N TRP A 167 20.46 -19.50 8.18
CA TRP A 167 19.93 -18.39 7.41
C TRP A 167 18.91 -17.58 8.20
N ALA A 168 18.09 -18.20 9.07
CA ALA A 168 17.16 -17.47 9.94
C ALA A 168 17.89 -16.43 10.79
N VAL A 169 18.84 -16.87 11.62
CA VAL A 169 19.59 -15.97 12.54
C VAL A 169 20.27 -14.85 11.76
N VAL A 170 21.02 -15.17 10.70
CA VAL A 170 21.74 -14.16 9.92
C VAL A 170 20.79 -13.20 9.19
N THR A 171 19.64 -13.67 8.72
CA THR A 171 18.64 -12.82 8.04
C THR A 171 17.97 -11.86 9.02
N LYS A 172 17.52 -12.37 10.17
CA LYS A 172 16.92 -11.55 11.24
C LYS A 172 17.88 -10.42 11.66
N ASN A 173 19.16 -10.75 11.85
CA ASN A 173 20.16 -9.78 12.29
C ASN A 173 20.57 -8.79 11.18
N ALA A 174 20.61 -9.22 9.92
CA ALA A 174 20.88 -8.33 8.78
C ALA A 174 19.73 -7.33 8.53
N ILE A 175 18.48 -7.73 8.76
CA ILE A 175 17.31 -6.83 8.74
C ILE A 175 17.42 -5.82 9.89
N ALA A 176 17.70 -6.29 11.10
CA ALA A 176 17.91 -5.44 12.27
C ALA A 176 19.04 -4.42 12.07
N GLN A 177 20.21 -4.87 11.60
CA GLN A 177 21.35 -4.02 11.28
C GLN A 177 20.99 -2.93 10.26
N ASN A 178 20.31 -3.28 9.16
CA ASN A 178 19.95 -2.30 8.14
C ASN A 178 18.93 -1.26 8.64
N VAL A 179 18.02 -1.64 9.54
CA VAL A 179 17.11 -0.69 10.22
C VAL A 179 17.87 0.23 11.18
N LEU A 180 18.78 -0.33 11.99
CA LEU A 180 19.58 0.43 12.96
C LEU A 180 20.64 1.32 12.31
N ASN A 181 21.18 0.94 11.15
CA ASN A 181 22.12 1.77 10.38
C ASN A 181 21.56 3.17 10.05
N LEU A 182 20.22 3.34 10.03
CA LEU A 182 19.57 4.64 9.86
C LEU A 182 19.87 5.61 11.01
N THR A 183 20.12 5.11 12.23
CA THR A 183 20.45 5.92 13.41
C THR A 183 21.87 6.48 13.32
N LEU A 184 22.79 5.68 12.76
CA LEU A 184 24.21 5.94 12.60
C LEU A 184 24.54 6.91 11.45
N ILE A 185 23.55 7.33 10.65
CA ILE A 185 23.72 8.36 9.63
C ILE A 185 24.22 9.67 10.30
N ALA A 186 25.39 10.14 9.86
CA ALA A 186 26.01 11.36 10.35
C ALA A 186 25.10 12.59 10.23
N GLU A 187 25.18 13.53 11.18
CA GLU A 187 24.27 14.68 11.30
C GLU A 187 24.12 15.49 10.00
N ARG A 188 25.24 15.75 9.31
CA ARG A 188 25.30 16.43 8.00
C ARG A 188 24.46 15.77 6.88
N MET A 189 24.16 14.47 7.01
CA MET A 189 23.41 13.67 6.04
C MET A 189 21.94 13.48 6.44
N ARG A 190 21.50 13.98 7.61
CA ARG A 190 20.11 13.84 8.10
C ARG A 190 19.12 14.83 7.43
N GLY A 191 19.63 15.76 6.62
CA GLY A 191 18.82 16.67 5.81
C GLY A 191 18.01 15.94 4.73
N PRO A 192 16.85 16.47 4.30
CA PRO A 192 15.99 15.81 3.30
C PRO A 192 16.64 15.58 1.93
N VAL A 193 17.59 16.42 1.52
CA VAL A 193 18.24 16.36 0.20
C VAL A 193 19.42 15.39 0.19
N GLU A 194 20.07 15.23 1.34
CA GLU A 194 21.26 14.41 1.56
C GLU A 194 20.86 12.98 1.90
N CYS A 195 19.91 12.81 2.83
CA CYS A 195 19.47 11.51 3.33
C CYS A 195 18.93 10.61 2.22
N ILE A 196 18.14 11.18 1.30
CA ILE A 196 17.54 10.45 0.16
C ILE A 196 18.57 9.89 -0.83
N LYS A 197 19.80 10.42 -0.82
CA LYS A 197 20.90 9.92 -1.67
C LYS A 197 21.68 8.79 -1.00
N THR A 198 21.45 8.53 0.28
CA THR A 198 22.17 7.48 1.02
C THR A 198 21.60 6.08 0.70
N PRO A 199 22.43 5.10 0.34
CA PRO A 199 22.01 3.70 0.28
C PRO A 199 21.35 3.21 1.58
N THR A 200 21.85 3.69 2.72
CA THR A 200 21.37 3.36 4.07
C THR A 200 19.87 3.59 4.24
N LEU A 201 19.34 4.74 3.81
CA LEU A 201 17.90 5.01 3.87
C LEU A 201 17.10 3.97 3.07
N TRP A 202 17.51 3.69 1.84
CA TRP A 202 16.79 2.79 0.94
C TRP A 202 16.85 1.32 1.39
N LEU A 203 17.98 0.88 1.96
CA LEU A 203 18.14 -0.44 2.55
C LEU A 203 17.37 -0.59 3.87
N ALA A 204 17.29 0.47 4.68
CA ALA A 204 16.43 0.51 5.87
C ALA A 204 14.94 0.41 5.49
N LEU A 205 14.47 1.21 4.52
CA LEU A 205 13.09 1.15 4.03
C LEU A 205 12.75 -0.22 3.40
N ALA A 206 13.68 -0.82 2.65
CA ALA A 206 13.52 -2.19 2.15
C ALA A 206 13.44 -3.23 3.30
N SER A 207 14.21 -3.03 4.37
CA SER A 207 14.19 -3.89 5.56
C SER A 207 12.87 -3.79 6.33
N LEU A 208 12.28 -2.60 6.41
CA LEU A 208 10.93 -2.40 6.98
C LEU A 208 9.81 -3.14 6.19
N CYS A 209 10.02 -3.48 4.91
CA CYS A 209 9.09 -4.34 4.17
C CYS A 209 9.21 -5.84 4.49
N VAL A 210 10.32 -6.28 5.11
CA VAL A 210 10.58 -7.70 5.43
C VAL A 210 10.65 -8.01 6.92
N ILE A 211 10.65 -6.98 7.78
CA ILE A 211 10.57 -7.12 9.24
C ILE A 211 9.33 -7.94 9.68
N GLU A 212 9.50 -8.69 10.77
CA GLU A 212 8.46 -9.47 11.44
C GLU A 212 8.22 -8.89 12.85
N GLU A 213 7.07 -9.22 13.45
CA GLU A 213 6.59 -8.64 14.72
C GLU A 213 7.59 -8.87 15.86
N GLU A 214 8.12 -10.09 15.99
CA GLU A 214 9.21 -10.48 16.90
C GLU A 214 10.45 -9.57 16.77
N HIS A 215 10.77 -9.06 15.57
CA HIS A 215 11.94 -8.22 15.36
C HIS A 215 11.66 -6.76 15.67
N ALA A 216 10.44 -6.28 15.41
CA ALA A 216 10.02 -4.92 15.74
C ALA A 216 9.93 -4.72 17.26
N GLU A 217 9.31 -5.67 17.96
CA GLU A 217 9.29 -5.71 19.44
C GLU A 217 10.70 -5.76 20.01
N ARG A 218 11.55 -6.66 19.47
CA ARG A 218 12.96 -6.70 19.89
C ARG A 218 13.63 -5.36 19.65
N LEU A 219 13.58 -4.76 18.46
CA LEU A 219 14.30 -3.52 18.09
C LEU A 219 13.88 -2.25 18.85
N SER A 220 12.73 -2.23 19.51
CA SER A 220 12.31 -1.08 20.30
C SER A 220 13.13 -0.95 21.60
N SER A 221 13.60 0.26 21.90
CA SER A 221 14.63 0.52 22.93
C SER A 221 14.24 0.23 24.39
N SER A 222 13.02 -0.24 24.67
CA SER A 222 12.53 -0.55 26.02
C SER A 222 13.16 -1.81 26.65
N HIS A 223 13.80 -2.69 25.87
CA HIS A 223 14.38 -3.96 26.37
C HIS A 223 15.92 -4.10 26.29
N TRP A 224 16.65 -3.17 25.68
CA TRP A 224 18.09 -3.39 25.36
C TRP A 224 19.07 -3.06 26.48
N VAL A 225 18.73 -2.11 27.35
CA VAL A 225 19.68 -1.59 28.37
C VAL A 225 19.96 -2.62 29.47
N THR A 226 19.07 -3.59 29.67
CA THR A 226 19.14 -4.54 30.80
C THR A 226 20.13 -5.71 30.60
N ALA A 227 20.68 -5.91 29.39
CA ALA A 227 21.42 -7.12 29.04
C ALA A 227 22.94 -6.94 28.82
N GLY A 228 23.42 -5.71 28.59
CA GLY A 228 24.84 -5.45 28.25
C GLY A 228 25.72 -5.04 29.44
N ASP A 229 25.19 -4.30 30.41
CA ASP A 229 25.98 -3.54 31.38
C ASP A 229 26.21 -4.26 32.73
N GLN A 230 26.46 -5.58 32.71
CA GLN A 230 26.83 -6.32 33.93
C GLN A 230 28.35 -6.37 34.23
N GLU A 231 29.23 -6.02 33.29
CA GLU A 231 30.69 -6.18 33.48
C GLU A 231 31.50 -4.89 33.72
N ASN A 232 30.94 -3.68 33.49
CA ASN A 232 31.64 -2.41 33.78
C ASN A 232 30.83 -1.55 34.76
N GLY A 233 31.30 -1.49 36.00
CA GLY A 233 30.63 -0.85 37.15
C GLY A 233 30.61 0.68 37.14
N ASN A 234 30.15 1.31 36.06
CA ASN A 234 29.93 2.75 35.96
C ASN A 234 28.47 3.05 35.61
N GLN A 235 27.57 2.68 36.52
CA GLN A 235 26.13 2.90 36.39
C GLN A 235 25.80 4.40 36.38
N GLN A 236 25.45 4.93 35.20
CA GLN A 236 24.42 5.97 35.15
C GLN A 236 23.07 5.25 35.15
N SER A 237 22.61 4.87 36.34
CA SER A 237 21.31 4.24 36.54
C SER A 237 20.21 5.15 35.99
N ARG A 238 19.35 4.65 35.10
CA ARG A 238 18.14 5.35 34.67
C ARG A 238 17.39 5.87 35.90
N PRO A 239 17.01 7.17 35.96
CA PRO A 239 16.28 7.70 37.09
C PRO A 239 14.96 6.93 37.24
N LEU A 240 14.65 6.54 38.46
CA LEU A 240 13.38 5.88 38.80
C LEU A 240 12.29 6.92 39.04
N CYS A 241 11.03 6.50 39.03
CA CYS A 241 9.90 7.36 39.31
C CYS A 241 9.84 7.68 40.80
N ASP A 242 10.07 8.95 41.18
CA ASP A 242 10.05 9.43 42.58
C ASP A 242 8.67 9.25 43.25
N ASN A 243 7.62 8.99 42.46
CA ASN A 243 6.25 8.73 42.92
C ASN A 243 5.92 7.22 43.02
N HIS A 244 6.91 6.33 42.88
CA HIS A 244 6.79 4.90 43.10
C HIS A 244 7.85 4.44 44.13
N GLU A 245 7.42 3.71 45.15
CA GLU A 245 8.32 3.10 46.14
C GLU A 245 8.80 1.69 45.73
N ASP A 246 8.50 1.26 44.49
CA ASP A 246 8.82 -0.08 43.99
C ASP A 246 10.31 -0.30 43.66
N GLY A 247 11.07 0.78 43.43
CA GLY A 247 12.49 0.69 43.07
C GLY A 247 12.76 0.16 41.65
N GLU A 248 11.72 -0.03 40.83
CA GLU A 248 11.80 -0.67 39.51
C GLU A 248 11.18 0.18 38.39
N THR A 249 10.21 1.05 38.69
CA THR A 249 9.52 1.87 37.69
C THR A 249 10.43 3.00 37.17
N PRO A 250 10.81 3.03 35.87
CA PRO A 250 11.67 4.07 35.32
C PRO A 250 10.91 5.39 35.14
N ALA A 251 11.60 6.50 35.39
CA ALA A 251 11.15 7.83 35.00
C ALA A 251 11.52 8.15 33.55
N ILE A 252 10.62 8.83 32.86
CA ILE A 252 10.82 9.32 31.48
C ILE A 252 10.74 10.84 31.38
N ILE A 253 10.22 11.50 32.43
CA ILE A 253 10.01 12.96 32.49
C ILE A 253 10.62 13.49 33.78
N LEU A 254 11.48 14.49 33.67
CA LEU A 254 11.89 15.36 34.76
C LEU A 254 10.90 16.53 34.87
N CYS A 255 10.17 16.59 35.97
CA CYS A 255 9.35 17.74 36.33
C CYS A 255 10.07 18.62 37.35
N ASN A 256 10.19 19.92 37.07
CA ASN A 256 10.91 20.86 37.94
C ASN A 256 10.33 21.00 39.37
N SER A 257 9.10 20.53 39.58
CA SER A 257 8.35 20.67 40.83
C SER A 257 7.86 19.33 41.40
N CYS A 258 7.80 18.27 40.58
CA CYS A 258 7.33 16.94 40.98
C CYS A 258 8.39 15.84 40.91
N GLY A 259 9.63 16.17 40.54
CA GLY A 259 10.72 15.21 40.44
C GLY A 259 10.70 14.37 39.17
N ASN A 260 11.34 13.21 39.23
CA ASN A 260 11.43 12.22 38.16
C ASN A 260 10.14 11.39 38.10
N LEU A 261 9.46 11.36 36.96
CA LEU A 261 8.16 10.72 36.81
C LEU A 261 8.11 9.74 35.64
N CYS A 262 7.45 8.60 35.85
CA CYS A 262 7.03 7.72 34.78
C CYS A 262 5.87 8.35 33.97
N ALA A 263 5.55 7.76 32.82
CA ALA A 263 4.50 8.25 31.91
C ALA A 263 3.12 8.38 32.58
N GLU A 264 2.83 7.52 33.56
CA GLU A 264 1.55 7.51 34.27
C GLU A 264 1.52 8.54 35.40
N CYS A 265 2.57 8.63 36.22
CA CYS A 265 2.68 9.63 37.27
C CYS A 265 2.72 11.06 36.72
N ASP A 266 3.40 11.31 35.60
CA ASP A 266 3.29 12.61 34.90
C ASP A 266 1.82 12.90 34.55
N ARG A 267 1.16 11.94 33.89
CA ARG A 267 -0.24 12.09 33.47
C ARG A 267 -1.15 12.40 34.65
N TYR A 268 -1.09 11.61 35.73
CA TYR A 268 -1.99 11.76 36.88
C TYR A 268 -1.69 13.01 37.70
N LEU A 269 -0.42 13.30 38.01
CA LEU A 269 -0.04 14.46 38.83
C LEU A 269 -0.33 15.79 38.11
N HIS A 270 -0.27 15.83 36.77
CA HIS A 270 -0.49 17.06 35.98
C HIS A 270 -1.92 17.20 35.42
N LEU A 271 -2.86 16.32 35.78
CA LEU A 271 -4.29 16.51 35.47
C LEU A 271 -4.90 17.72 36.20
N HIS A 272 -4.42 18.02 37.41
CA HIS A 272 -5.01 19.06 38.26
C HIS A 272 -4.59 20.47 37.83
N SER A 273 -5.51 21.43 37.89
CA SER A 273 -5.30 22.80 37.33
C SER A 273 -4.09 23.53 37.92
N LYS A 274 -3.77 23.28 39.19
CA LYS A 274 -2.62 23.87 39.91
C LYS A 274 -1.27 23.33 39.45
N THR A 275 -1.21 22.06 39.02
CA THR A 275 0.04 21.37 38.68
C THR A 275 0.27 21.28 37.18
N ARG A 276 -0.80 21.35 36.35
CA ARG A 276 -0.74 21.29 34.87
C ARG A 276 0.25 22.28 34.21
N SER A 277 0.65 23.35 34.91
CA SER A 277 1.60 24.37 34.45
C SER A 277 3.06 24.11 34.83
N HIS A 278 3.40 23.00 35.50
CA HIS A 278 4.80 22.69 35.82
C HIS A 278 5.65 22.52 34.56
N GLN A 279 6.92 22.94 34.66
CA GLN A 279 7.87 22.79 33.57
C GLN A 279 8.43 21.36 33.58
N ARG A 280 8.29 20.69 32.45
CA ARG A 280 8.58 19.27 32.27
C ARG A 280 9.50 19.07 31.08
N GLN A 281 10.49 18.21 31.24
CA GLN A 281 11.48 17.87 30.22
C GLN A 281 11.55 16.35 30.12
N ILE A 282 11.57 15.81 28.90
CA ILE A 282 11.76 14.38 28.67
C ILE A 282 13.27 14.09 28.84
N PHE A 283 13.63 12.95 29.44
CA PHE A 283 15.05 12.58 29.55
C PHE A 283 15.67 12.39 28.17
N LYS A 284 16.95 12.79 28.04
CA LYS A 284 17.65 12.78 26.75
C LYS A 284 17.71 11.38 26.14
N GLU A 285 17.88 10.35 26.96
CA GLU A 285 17.85 8.94 26.52
C GLU A 285 16.48 8.53 25.93
N GLU A 286 15.38 9.14 26.36
CA GLU A 286 14.02 8.90 25.84
C GLU A 286 13.70 9.79 24.63
N GLU A 287 14.32 10.98 24.50
CA GLU A 287 14.27 11.76 23.25
C GLU A 287 15.04 11.07 22.11
N GLU A 288 16.16 10.40 22.43
CA GLU A 288 17.00 9.64 21.49
C GLU A 288 16.51 8.18 21.28
N ALA A 289 15.46 7.74 22.00
CA ALA A 289 14.91 6.39 21.94
C ALA A 289 14.45 5.98 20.53
N ILE A 290 14.85 4.77 20.11
CA ILE A 290 14.48 4.17 18.83
C ILE A 290 13.25 3.30 19.06
N ARG A 291 12.14 3.67 18.41
CA ARG A 291 10.93 2.86 18.40
C ARG A 291 10.70 2.26 17.01
N VAL A 292 10.53 0.94 16.96
CA VAL A 292 10.21 0.19 15.75
C VAL A 292 8.88 -0.53 15.95
N ASP A 293 7.89 -0.23 15.13
CA ASP A 293 6.57 -0.84 15.17
C ASP A 293 6.27 -1.56 13.84
N LEU A 294 5.38 -2.56 13.87
CA LEU A 294 4.88 -3.24 12.67
C LEU A 294 3.37 -3.39 12.76
N HIS A 295 2.62 -2.67 11.91
CA HIS A 295 1.16 -2.77 11.84
C HIS A 295 0.73 -3.25 10.45
N GLU A 296 0.01 -4.37 10.38
CA GLU A 296 -0.65 -4.89 9.16
C GLU A 296 0.25 -5.10 7.90
N GLY A 297 1.58 -5.16 8.11
CA GLY A 297 2.60 -5.29 7.07
C GLY A 297 3.32 -3.99 6.70
N CYS A 298 3.04 -2.88 7.40
CA CYS A 298 3.76 -1.62 7.35
C CYS A 298 4.75 -1.52 8.52
N GLY A 299 6.04 -1.64 8.23
CA GLY A 299 7.10 -1.42 9.21
C GLY A 299 7.36 0.06 9.38
N ARG A 300 7.51 0.52 10.63
CA ARG A 300 7.72 1.92 11.02
C ARG A 300 8.94 2.02 11.94
N ILE A 301 9.80 3.01 11.72
CA ILE A 301 10.84 3.44 12.67
C ILE A 301 10.66 4.93 12.98
N LYS A 302 10.70 5.25 14.28
CA LYS A 302 10.61 6.61 14.80
C LYS A 302 11.94 6.95 15.47
N LEU A 303 12.64 7.93 14.92
CA LEU A 303 13.89 8.51 15.41
C LEU A 303 13.62 9.91 15.96
N PHE A 304 14.58 10.47 16.71
CA PHE A 304 14.48 11.84 17.21
C PHE A 304 14.35 12.89 16.08
N TRP A 305 14.99 12.66 14.92
CA TRP A 305 15.05 13.59 13.77
C TRP A 305 14.16 13.22 12.57
N ALA A 306 13.68 11.97 12.48
CA ALA A 306 12.78 11.54 11.40
C ALA A 306 11.84 10.41 11.82
N MET A 307 10.75 10.24 11.07
CA MET A 307 9.96 9.01 11.05
C MET A 307 10.06 8.41 9.64
N ALA A 308 10.35 7.13 9.53
CA ALA A 308 10.38 6.39 8.27
C ALA A 308 9.44 5.18 8.36
N LEU A 309 8.70 4.91 7.29
CA LEU A 309 7.79 3.76 7.21
C LEU A 309 7.73 3.20 5.80
N ALA A 310 7.50 1.89 5.68
CA ALA A 310 7.37 1.21 4.39
C ALA A 310 6.36 0.06 4.46
N ASP A 311 5.42 0.03 3.51
CA ASP A 311 4.43 -1.04 3.39
C ASP A 311 4.87 -2.13 2.40
N SER A 312 4.92 -3.36 2.92
CA SER A 312 5.29 -4.55 2.16
C SER A 312 4.33 -4.96 1.05
N LYS A 313 3.06 -4.51 1.08
CA LYS A 313 2.03 -4.89 0.09
C LYS A 313 1.97 -3.94 -1.11
N THR A 314 2.07 -2.64 -0.87
CA THR A 314 1.99 -1.60 -1.91
C THR A 314 3.36 -1.13 -2.42
N LEU A 315 4.44 -1.39 -1.67
CA LEU A 315 5.78 -0.83 -1.89
C LEU A 315 5.80 0.71 -1.88
N LYS A 316 4.86 1.31 -1.14
CA LYS A 316 4.90 2.73 -0.78
C LYS A 316 5.62 2.90 0.54
N ALA A 317 6.43 3.94 0.63
CA ALA A 317 7.14 4.34 1.82
C ALA A 317 7.03 5.84 2.04
N MET A 318 7.22 6.30 3.29
CA MET A 318 7.29 7.70 3.62
C MET A 318 8.46 7.97 4.57
N VAL A 319 9.08 9.14 4.42
CA VAL A 319 10.07 9.69 5.36
C VAL A 319 9.64 11.12 5.74
N GLU A 320 9.19 11.31 6.97
CA GLU A 320 8.92 12.62 7.56
C GLU A 320 10.13 13.09 8.35
N PHE A 321 10.81 14.13 7.86
CA PHE A 321 11.91 14.80 8.53
C PHE A 321 11.34 15.83 9.51
N LYS A 322 11.79 15.80 10.78
CA LYS A 322 11.47 16.80 11.79
C LYS A 322 12.40 18.00 11.60
N GLY A 323 11.85 19.19 11.36
CA GLY A 323 12.65 20.39 11.10
C GLY A 323 13.45 20.88 12.30
N GLU A 324 14.56 21.58 12.05
CA GLU A 324 15.48 22.12 13.08
C GLU A 324 14.81 23.03 14.13
N SER A 325 13.64 23.60 13.82
CA SER A 325 12.86 24.44 14.73
C SER A 325 12.45 23.77 16.04
N THR A 326 12.56 22.44 16.17
CA THR A 326 12.40 21.75 17.46
C THR A 326 13.66 21.78 18.34
N ARG A 327 14.87 21.84 17.78
CA ARG A 327 16.11 22.02 18.58
C ARG A 327 16.16 23.40 19.22
N SER A 328 15.71 24.44 18.49
CA SER A 328 15.78 25.84 18.94
C SER A 328 14.81 26.23 20.07
N LYS A 329 14.01 25.30 20.61
CA LYS A 329 13.11 25.56 21.76
C LYS A 329 13.63 25.04 23.10
N SER A 330 14.72 24.28 23.14
CA SER A 330 15.34 23.78 24.37
C SER A 330 16.62 24.51 24.78
N SER A 331 16.95 25.63 24.11
CA SER A 331 18.17 26.41 24.38
C SER A 331 17.92 27.93 24.45
N ILE A 332 17.16 28.38 25.45
CA ILE A 332 17.12 29.80 25.84
C ILE A 332 17.30 29.90 27.37
N ILE A 333 18.56 29.99 27.82
CA ILE A 333 18.93 30.62 29.09
C ILE A 333 20.11 31.55 28.84
N SER A 334 19.83 32.83 28.60
CA SER A 334 20.62 33.97 29.08
C SER A 334 19.91 35.28 28.71
N GLY A 335 19.70 36.18 29.69
CA GLY A 335 19.26 37.56 29.43
C GLY A 335 17.77 37.87 29.63
N GLU A 336 17.43 38.25 30.87
CA GLU A 336 16.41 39.25 31.26
C GLU A 336 14.95 39.22 30.75
N LYS A 337 14.05 38.95 31.71
CA LYS A 337 12.76 39.65 31.96
C LYS A 337 11.82 39.96 30.78
N SER A 338 10.88 39.04 30.54
CA SER A 338 9.44 39.40 30.52
C SER A 338 8.56 38.16 30.76
N VAL A 339 7.57 38.27 31.64
CA VAL A 339 6.67 37.17 32.04
C VAL A 339 5.28 37.39 31.46
N THR A 340 4.92 36.61 30.44
CA THR A 340 3.53 36.35 30.04
C THR A 340 3.36 34.90 29.59
N THR A 341 2.96 34.03 30.52
CA THR A 341 2.77 32.58 30.28
C THR A 341 1.51 32.32 29.44
N ALA A 342 1.61 32.48 28.12
CA ALA A 342 0.49 32.27 27.21
C ALA A 342 0.19 30.77 26.99
N ILE A 343 -1.10 30.42 27.02
CA ILE A 343 -1.58 29.07 26.70
C ILE A 343 -1.31 28.80 25.21
N THR A 344 -0.36 27.92 24.90
CA THR A 344 -0.13 27.44 23.54
C THR A 344 -1.11 26.32 23.20
N GLY A 345 -2.14 26.63 22.42
CA GLY A 345 -3.01 25.61 21.84
C GLY A 345 -2.30 24.86 20.71
N VAL A 346 -2.61 23.58 20.59
CA VAL A 346 -2.09 22.70 19.53
C VAL A 346 -3.25 22.31 18.62
N CYS A 347 -3.08 22.47 17.31
CA CYS A 347 -4.09 22.01 16.36
C CYS A 347 -4.16 20.47 16.35
N ARG A 348 -5.36 19.94 16.63
CA ARG A 348 -5.70 18.50 16.60
C ARG A 348 -5.25 17.76 15.33
N PHE A 349 -5.26 18.44 14.18
CA PHE A 349 -5.04 17.83 12.87
C PHE A 349 -3.60 18.00 12.37
N CYS A 350 -3.15 19.25 12.18
CA CYS A 350 -1.81 19.51 11.63
C CYS A 350 -0.70 19.61 12.69
N GLY A 351 -1.03 19.64 13.98
CA GLY A 351 -0.06 19.80 15.08
C GLY A 351 0.52 21.21 15.23
N THR A 352 0.09 22.20 14.43
CA THR A 352 0.55 23.60 14.56
C THR A 352 0.24 24.15 15.96
N THR A 353 1.27 24.68 16.63
CA THR A 353 1.17 25.30 17.96
C THR A 353 1.01 26.81 17.83
N GLY A 354 0.05 27.41 18.53
CA GLY A 354 -0.16 28.86 18.52
C GLY A 354 -0.73 29.39 19.84
N ASN A 355 -0.39 30.62 20.18
CA ASN A 355 -0.89 31.36 21.35
C ASN A 355 -1.83 32.52 20.97
N THR A 356 -2.20 32.63 19.70
CA THR A 356 -3.03 33.71 19.12
C THR A 356 -4.14 33.15 18.24
N GLY A 357 -5.23 33.92 18.08
CA GLY A 357 -6.35 33.55 17.22
C GLY A 357 -7.13 32.32 17.68
N LEU A 358 -7.63 31.52 16.73
CA LEU A 358 -8.48 30.35 16.98
C LEU A 358 -7.83 29.30 17.90
N LEU A 359 -6.49 29.20 17.93
CA LEU A 359 -5.75 28.27 18.80
C LEU A 359 -5.61 28.76 20.26
N ALA A 360 -5.90 30.02 20.56
CA ALA A 360 -5.86 30.51 21.94
C ALA A 360 -7.07 30.06 22.79
N ILE A 361 -8.18 29.72 22.12
CA ILE A 361 -9.46 29.34 22.74
C ILE A 361 -9.90 27.93 22.29
N GLY A 362 -9.58 27.54 21.06
CA GLY A 362 -9.92 26.24 20.46
C GLY A 362 -8.71 25.34 20.19
N ASN A 363 -9.01 24.17 19.64
CA ASN A 363 -8.09 23.06 19.33
C ASN A 363 -7.84 22.88 17.82
N VAL A 364 -8.26 23.83 16.98
CA VAL A 364 -8.16 23.77 15.51
C VAL A 364 -7.61 25.10 14.99
N CYS A 365 -6.61 25.05 14.11
CA CYS A 365 -6.00 26.24 13.51
C CYS A 365 -6.86 26.82 12.37
N SER A 366 -6.54 28.03 11.92
CA SER A 366 -7.26 28.73 10.84
C SER A 366 -7.11 28.12 9.44
N GLU A 367 -6.30 27.06 9.27
CA GLU A 367 -6.12 26.41 7.96
C GLU A 367 -7.42 25.81 7.43
N SER A 368 -7.70 26.03 6.15
CA SER A 368 -8.97 25.61 5.52
C SER A 368 -9.22 24.12 5.63
N GLU A 369 -8.20 23.28 5.44
CA GLU A 369 -8.29 21.82 5.60
C GLU A 369 -8.70 21.44 7.03
N CYS A 370 -8.03 22.03 8.03
CA CYS A 370 -8.30 21.76 9.44
C CYS A 370 -9.70 22.24 9.86
N GLN A 371 -10.19 23.34 9.29
CA GLN A 371 -11.55 23.83 9.51
C GLN A 371 -12.61 22.95 8.84
N GLU A 372 -12.38 22.42 7.64
CA GLU A 372 -13.27 21.44 7.03
C GLU A 372 -13.31 20.12 7.83
N TYR A 373 -12.14 19.61 8.22
CA TYR A 373 -12.03 18.43 9.09
C TYR A 373 -12.75 18.60 10.43
N ALA A 374 -12.77 19.81 11.00
CA ALA A 374 -13.49 20.09 12.24
C ALA A 374 -15.02 19.93 12.11
N LYS A 375 -15.61 20.15 10.92
CA LYS A 375 -17.06 20.05 10.70
C LYS A 375 -17.57 18.61 10.78
N SER A 376 -16.76 17.64 10.35
CA SER A 376 -17.11 16.21 10.40
C SER A 376 -16.47 15.46 11.57
N ALA A 377 -15.60 16.10 12.36
CA ALA A 377 -14.96 15.48 13.51
C ALA A 377 -15.92 15.23 14.69
N CYS A 378 -15.73 14.12 15.39
CA CYS A 378 -16.31 13.92 16.70
C CYS A 378 -15.68 14.89 17.72
N ASN A 379 -16.52 15.62 18.46
CA ASN A 379 -16.10 16.58 19.48
C ASN A 379 -16.08 15.99 20.90
N LYS A 380 -16.37 14.70 21.07
CA LYS A 380 -16.35 14.02 22.37
C LYS A 380 -14.91 13.72 22.82
N THR A 381 -14.68 13.84 24.12
CA THR A 381 -13.50 13.30 24.81
C THR A 381 -13.80 11.86 25.24
N LEU A 382 -12.87 10.94 25.01
CA LEU A 382 -12.98 9.54 25.43
C LEU A 382 -12.70 9.40 26.94
N ALA A 383 -13.06 8.24 27.50
CA ALA A 383 -12.81 7.91 28.91
C ALA A 383 -11.32 7.99 29.32
N CYS A 384 -10.39 7.80 28.37
CA CYS A 384 -8.95 7.95 28.57
C CYS A 384 -8.45 9.41 28.53
N GLY A 385 -9.33 10.41 28.43
CA GLY A 385 -8.99 11.84 28.38
C GLY A 385 -8.58 12.37 26.99
N HIS A 386 -8.34 11.50 26.01
CA HIS A 386 -8.02 11.90 24.63
C HIS A 386 -9.27 12.28 23.82
N GLN A 387 -9.09 13.16 22.83
CA GLN A 387 -10.19 13.61 21.98
C GLN A 387 -10.42 12.64 20.81
N CYS A 388 -11.52 11.89 20.88
CA CYS A 388 -11.97 10.84 19.97
C CYS A 388 -10.86 9.95 19.31
N GLY A 389 -10.49 10.02 18.02
CA GLY A 389 -10.57 11.16 17.09
C GLY A 389 -11.56 11.04 15.93
N GLY A 390 -12.46 10.05 15.95
CA GLY A 390 -13.42 9.69 14.88
C GLY A 390 -14.43 10.74 14.41
N VAL A 391 -15.54 10.30 13.84
CA VAL A 391 -16.47 11.14 13.04
C VAL A 391 -17.69 11.57 13.87
N ALA A 392 -18.27 12.73 13.55
CA ALA A 392 -19.44 13.26 14.23
C ALA A 392 -20.63 12.28 14.16
N ASN A 393 -21.37 12.17 15.26
CA ASN A 393 -22.59 11.37 15.40
C ASN A 393 -22.44 9.84 15.20
N GLU A 394 -21.23 9.29 15.29
CA GLU A 394 -21.04 7.84 15.36
C GLU A 394 -21.74 7.22 16.58
N ARG A 395 -22.40 6.06 16.38
CA ARG A 395 -23.11 5.31 17.44
C ARG A 395 -22.18 4.89 18.58
N LYS A 396 -20.98 4.45 18.22
CA LYS A 396 -19.85 4.16 19.12
C LYS A 396 -18.68 5.00 18.60
N CYS A 397 -18.04 5.77 19.48
CA CYS A 397 -16.86 6.53 19.09
C CYS A 397 -15.74 5.58 18.65
N LEU A 398 -14.93 6.01 17.68
CA LEU A 398 -13.66 5.38 17.34
C LEU A 398 -12.84 5.09 18.63
N PRO A 399 -12.23 3.90 18.76
CA PRO A 399 -11.23 3.63 19.79
C PRO A 399 -10.12 4.69 19.83
N CYS A 400 -9.51 4.88 21.00
CA CYS A 400 -8.45 5.88 21.16
C CYS A 400 -7.26 5.54 20.27
N LEU A 401 -6.99 6.38 19.27
CA LEU A 401 -5.87 6.21 18.31
C LEU A 401 -4.49 6.20 18.99
N GLN A 402 -4.39 6.63 20.25
CA GLN A 402 -3.18 6.59 21.07
C GLN A 402 -3.01 5.25 21.82
N GLY A 403 -3.80 4.22 21.49
CA GLY A 403 -3.63 2.86 22.01
C GLY A 403 -4.00 2.68 23.50
N CYS A 404 -4.78 3.59 24.08
CA CYS A 404 -5.09 3.54 25.52
C CYS A 404 -5.91 2.30 25.90
N ALA A 405 -5.53 1.67 27.02
CA ALA A 405 -6.24 0.53 27.60
C ALA A 405 -7.74 0.82 27.81
N GLY A 406 -8.58 -0.19 27.55
CA GLY A 406 -10.05 -0.07 27.61
C GLY A 406 -10.74 0.45 26.33
N GLY A 407 -9.99 0.88 25.31
CA GLY A 407 -10.56 1.41 24.06
C GLY A 407 -11.14 0.38 23.08
N GLY A 408 -10.87 -0.91 23.27
CA GLY A 408 -11.04 -1.95 22.24
C GLY A 408 -9.78 -2.06 21.37
N GLN A 409 -9.53 -3.25 20.81
CA GLN A 409 -8.28 -3.53 20.09
C GLN A 409 -8.26 -2.82 18.72
N LEU A 410 -7.31 -1.90 18.57
CA LEU A 410 -6.98 -1.28 17.29
C LEU A 410 -5.98 -2.15 16.53
N LYS A 411 -6.13 -2.20 15.20
CA LYS A 411 -5.13 -2.79 14.27
C LYS A 411 -4.13 -1.76 13.75
N GLN A 412 -4.42 -0.47 13.95
CA GLN A 412 -3.67 0.68 13.47
C GLN A 412 -3.80 1.81 14.50
N ASP A 413 -2.73 2.55 14.76
CA ASP A 413 -2.70 3.68 15.68
C ASP A 413 -2.85 5.03 14.95
N GLY A 414 -2.76 6.14 15.70
CA GLY A 414 -2.88 7.49 15.16
C GLY A 414 -1.67 8.02 14.38
N ASP A 415 -0.50 7.40 14.55
CA ASP A 415 0.73 7.72 13.82
C ASP A 415 0.82 6.94 12.50
N ASP A 416 0.07 5.83 12.35
CA ASP A 416 -0.02 5.09 11.09
C ASP A 416 -0.64 5.92 9.96
N MET A 417 -0.19 5.65 8.73
CA MET A 417 -0.66 6.34 7.54
C MET A 417 -2.01 5.81 7.06
N CYS A 418 -2.87 6.71 6.58
CA CYS A 418 -4.08 6.28 5.88
C CYS A 418 -3.71 5.62 4.54
N MET A 419 -3.91 4.30 4.44
CA MET A 419 -3.52 3.49 3.28
C MET A 419 -4.34 3.76 1.99
N ILE A 420 -5.13 4.84 1.96
CA ILE A 420 -5.80 5.38 0.77
C ILE A 420 -4.96 6.55 0.21
N CYS A 421 -4.83 7.66 0.96
CA CYS A 421 -4.05 8.81 0.48
C CYS A 421 -2.55 8.56 0.55
N PHE A 422 -2.07 7.81 1.54
CA PHE A 422 -0.65 7.68 1.93
C PHE A 422 0.05 9.00 2.29
N CYS A 423 -0.64 10.15 2.30
CA CYS A 423 -0.05 11.47 2.52
C CYS A 423 -0.05 11.93 3.98
N GLU A 424 -1.02 11.46 4.80
CA GLU A 424 -1.18 11.88 6.20
C GLU A 424 -1.49 10.73 7.15
N ALA A 425 -1.09 10.89 8.41
CA ALA A 425 -1.35 9.94 9.49
C ALA A 425 -2.83 9.94 9.88
N LEU A 426 -3.32 8.85 10.46
CA LEU A 426 -4.73 8.66 10.81
C LEU A 426 -5.24 9.70 11.82
N SER A 427 -4.37 10.20 12.70
CA SER A 427 -4.71 11.29 13.63
C SER A 427 -4.90 12.67 12.96
N CYS A 428 -4.37 12.88 11.75
CA CYS A 428 -4.40 14.18 11.08
C CYS A 428 -5.76 14.58 10.48
N ALA A 429 -6.73 13.67 10.40
CA ALA A 429 -8.09 13.95 9.94
C ALA A 429 -9.11 13.01 10.61
N PRO A 430 -10.42 13.28 10.57
CA PRO A 430 -11.45 12.38 11.09
C PRO A 430 -11.35 11.00 10.45
N ALA A 431 -11.30 9.95 11.29
CA ALA A 431 -11.06 8.58 10.87
C ALA A 431 -12.23 7.64 11.23
N LEU A 432 -12.40 6.60 10.42
CA LEU A 432 -13.42 5.56 10.54
C LEU A 432 -12.73 4.22 10.80
N GLN A 433 -13.24 3.42 11.74
CA GLN A 433 -12.92 1.99 11.82
C GLN A 433 -13.96 1.20 11.03
N LEU A 434 -13.52 0.51 9.98
CA LEU A 434 -14.38 -0.39 9.20
C LEU A 434 -14.72 -1.65 10.00
N ASN A 435 -15.77 -2.37 9.59
CA ASN A 435 -16.18 -3.63 10.19
C ASN A 435 -15.03 -4.69 10.26
N CYS A 436 -14.05 -4.65 9.34
CA CYS A 436 -12.86 -5.51 9.37
C CYS A 436 -11.78 -5.10 10.39
N GLY A 437 -11.99 -4.01 11.14
CA GLY A 437 -11.11 -3.48 12.19
C GLY A 437 -10.06 -2.47 11.70
N HIS A 438 -9.88 -2.31 10.39
CA HIS A 438 -8.94 -1.34 9.77
C HIS A 438 -9.47 0.09 9.81
N VAL A 439 -8.55 1.04 9.89
CA VAL A 439 -8.84 2.47 10.10
C VAL A 439 -8.35 3.30 8.90
N PHE A 440 -9.21 4.22 8.45
CA PHE A 440 -8.98 5.12 7.30
C PHE A 440 -9.60 6.49 7.56
N HIS A 441 -9.13 7.55 6.91
CA HIS A 441 -9.83 8.85 6.98
C HIS A 441 -11.22 8.75 6.32
N ASP A 442 -12.21 9.43 6.91
CA ASP A 442 -13.59 9.51 6.37
C ASP A 442 -13.59 10.08 4.94
N HIS A 443 -12.96 11.24 4.76
CA HIS A 443 -12.91 11.92 3.46
C HIS A 443 -12.26 11.06 2.36
N CYS A 444 -11.18 10.34 2.68
CA CYS A 444 -10.52 9.41 1.78
C CYS A 444 -11.44 8.26 1.38
N THR A 445 -12.12 7.65 2.36
CA THR A 445 -13.03 6.52 2.12
C THR A 445 -14.23 6.95 1.28
N ARG A 446 -14.82 8.11 1.58
CA ARG A 446 -15.90 8.71 0.75
C ARG A 446 -15.44 9.05 -0.66
N ALA A 447 -14.23 9.57 -0.83
CA ALA A 447 -13.68 9.88 -2.16
C ALA A 447 -13.58 8.62 -3.02
N VAL A 448 -12.99 7.54 -2.50
CA VAL A 448 -12.91 6.24 -3.22
C VAL A 448 -14.30 5.71 -3.59
N LEU A 449 -15.25 5.71 -2.66
CA LEU A 449 -16.61 5.22 -2.91
C LEU A 449 -17.39 6.09 -3.92
N ARG A 450 -17.13 7.41 -3.97
CA ARG A 450 -17.72 8.34 -4.95
C ARG A 450 -17.10 8.21 -6.34
N THR A 451 -15.78 8.04 -6.44
CA THR A 451 -15.06 7.86 -7.71
C THR A 451 -15.38 6.51 -8.36
N ARG A 452 -15.70 5.49 -7.56
CA ARG A 452 -16.02 4.13 -8.03
C ARG A 452 -14.83 3.45 -8.72
N TRP A 453 -15.02 2.92 -9.92
CA TRP A 453 -14.01 2.19 -10.70
C TRP A 453 -13.38 3.06 -11.79
N ALA A 454 -12.15 2.71 -12.19
CA ALA A 454 -11.48 3.30 -13.34
C ALA A 454 -11.96 2.63 -14.64
N GLY A 455 -11.95 3.39 -15.75
CA GLY A 455 -12.42 2.92 -17.06
C GLY A 455 -13.94 2.66 -17.16
N PRO A 456 -14.42 2.17 -18.32
CA PRO A 456 -15.86 2.01 -18.61
C PRO A 456 -16.50 0.76 -17.98
N ARG A 457 -15.72 -0.32 -17.82
CA ARG A 457 -16.21 -1.60 -17.28
C ARG A 457 -16.44 -1.49 -15.77
N ILE A 458 -17.64 -1.87 -15.31
CA ILE A 458 -17.97 -1.96 -13.89
C ILE A 458 -17.03 -2.97 -13.21
N THR A 459 -16.30 -2.51 -12.19
CA THR A 459 -15.55 -3.37 -11.27
C THR A 459 -15.78 -2.92 -9.82
N PHE A 460 -15.68 -3.84 -8.86
CA PHE A 460 -16.02 -3.58 -7.44
C PHE A 460 -14.81 -3.57 -6.49
N ALA A 461 -13.58 -3.58 -7.03
CA ALA A 461 -12.36 -3.57 -6.23
C ALA A 461 -12.21 -2.31 -5.34
N PHE A 462 -12.81 -1.19 -5.74
CA PHE A 462 -12.82 0.06 -4.99
C PHE A 462 -13.65 -0.01 -3.69
N SER A 463 -14.66 -0.88 -3.63
CA SER A 463 -15.49 -1.09 -2.43
C SER A 463 -14.89 -2.10 -1.44
N MET A 464 -13.61 -2.44 -1.60
CA MET A 464 -12.88 -3.41 -0.78
C MET A 464 -11.77 -2.71 0.01
N CYS A 465 -11.60 -3.08 1.28
CA CYS A 465 -10.58 -2.54 2.17
C CYS A 465 -9.18 -2.63 1.54
N PRO A 466 -8.43 -1.53 1.40
CA PRO A 466 -7.09 -1.53 0.83
C PRO A 466 -6.13 -2.57 1.46
N ILE A 467 -6.26 -2.85 2.76
CA ILE A 467 -5.32 -3.67 3.55
C ILE A 467 -5.64 -5.17 3.48
N CYS A 468 -6.90 -5.57 3.72
CA CYS A 468 -7.33 -6.97 3.84
C CYS A 468 -8.27 -7.48 2.76
N LYS A 469 -8.77 -6.60 1.88
CA LYS A 469 -9.74 -6.90 0.82
C LYS A 469 -11.11 -7.41 1.28
N SER A 470 -11.47 -7.30 2.56
CA SER A 470 -12.88 -7.40 3.01
C SER A 470 -13.71 -6.23 2.45
N ARG A 471 -15.03 -6.36 2.33
CA ARG A 471 -15.91 -5.26 1.89
C ARG A 471 -15.81 -4.06 2.84
N ILE A 472 -15.86 -2.85 2.30
CA ILE A 472 -15.93 -1.61 3.08
C ILE A 472 -17.34 -1.49 3.66
N GLU A 473 -17.44 -1.55 4.98
CA GLU A 473 -18.70 -1.45 5.71
C GLU A 473 -18.52 -0.50 6.90
N HIS A 474 -19.31 0.57 6.92
CA HIS A 474 -19.46 1.45 8.07
C HIS A 474 -20.79 2.22 8.03
N SER A 475 -21.42 2.42 9.20
CA SER A 475 -22.73 3.07 9.31
C SER A 475 -22.78 4.49 8.75
N ALA A 476 -21.69 5.26 8.87
CA ALA A 476 -21.58 6.62 8.34
C ALA A 476 -21.38 6.69 6.81
N LEU A 477 -21.20 5.55 6.14
CA LEU A 477 -21.00 5.44 4.68
C LEU A 477 -22.20 4.80 3.97
N GLU A 478 -23.27 4.48 4.69
CA GLU A 478 -24.45 3.76 4.19
C GLU A 478 -25.11 4.50 3.00
N ASP A 479 -25.05 5.82 2.98
CA ASP A 479 -25.49 6.69 1.87
C ASP A 479 -24.79 6.39 0.53
N LEU A 480 -23.51 6.01 0.61
CA LEU A 480 -22.70 5.63 -0.56
C LEU A 480 -22.74 4.12 -0.81
N LEU A 481 -22.79 3.30 0.25
CA LEU A 481 -22.72 1.84 0.16
C LEU A 481 -24.03 1.21 -0.34
N ALA A 482 -25.20 1.74 0.02
CA ALA A 482 -26.49 1.24 -0.45
C ALA A 482 -26.60 1.16 -1.99
N PRO A 483 -26.36 2.23 -2.77
CA PRO A 483 -26.41 2.15 -4.24
C PRO A 483 -25.29 1.27 -4.84
N ILE A 484 -24.12 1.18 -4.21
CA ILE A 484 -23.04 0.29 -4.66
C ILE A 484 -23.46 -1.18 -4.48
N ARG A 485 -24.09 -1.54 -3.37
CA ARG A 485 -24.63 -2.90 -3.15
C ARG A 485 -25.74 -3.22 -4.16
N GLY A 486 -26.69 -2.31 -4.37
CA GLY A 486 -27.75 -2.49 -5.37
C GLY A 486 -27.20 -2.73 -6.79
N LEU A 487 -26.13 -2.02 -7.18
CA LEU A 487 -25.45 -2.25 -8.45
C LEU A 487 -24.68 -3.59 -8.47
N TYR A 488 -24.01 -3.95 -7.37
CA TYR A 488 -23.33 -5.24 -7.24
C TYR A 488 -24.32 -6.40 -7.42
N ASP A 489 -25.45 -6.37 -6.71
CA ASP A 489 -26.46 -7.42 -6.73
C ASP A 489 -27.14 -7.53 -8.10
N ASP A 490 -27.39 -6.41 -8.79
CA ASP A 490 -27.93 -6.41 -10.16
C ASP A 490 -26.95 -7.02 -11.17
N VAL A 491 -25.67 -6.63 -11.13
CA VAL A 491 -24.62 -7.18 -12.01
C VAL A 491 -24.37 -8.66 -11.71
N TYR A 492 -24.28 -9.04 -10.43
CA TYR A 492 -24.10 -10.42 -9.97
C TYR A 492 -25.22 -11.33 -10.47
N ARG A 493 -26.47 -10.91 -10.29
CA ARG A 493 -27.66 -11.64 -10.76
C ARG A 493 -27.68 -11.78 -12.28
N LYS A 494 -27.38 -10.72 -13.02
CA LYS A 494 -27.33 -10.74 -14.50
C LYS A 494 -26.21 -11.63 -15.02
N ALA A 495 -25.03 -11.57 -14.40
CA ALA A 495 -23.87 -12.38 -14.78
C ALA A 495 -24.14 -13.88 -14.56
N LEU A 496 -24.67 -14.25 -13.39
CA LEU A 496 -25.01 -15.64 -13.08
C LEU A 496 -26.10 -16.18 -14.02
N MET A 497 -27.19 -15.42 -14.22
CA MET A 497 -28.25 -15.79 -15.16
C MET A 497 -27.70 -15.97 -16.59
N ARG A 498 -26.78 -15.11 -17.03
CA ARG A 498 -26.15 -15.27 -18.35
C ARG A 498 -25.31 -16.54 -18.47
N LEU A 499 -24.57 -16.90 -17.42
CA LEU A 499 -23.77 -18.12 -17.35
C LEU A 499 -24.62 -19.41 -17.38
N GLU A 500 -25.78 -19.37 -16.71
CA GLU A 500 -26.75 -20.46 -16.72
C GLU A 500 -27.34 -20.69 -18.11
N TYR A 501 -27.79 -19.62 -18.78
CA TYR A 501 -28.35 -19.65 -20.13
C TYR A 501 -27.32 -19.98 -21.24
N GLU A 502 -26.03 -19.74 -21.00
CA GLU A 502 -24.93 -20.23 -21.87
C GLU A 502 -24.54 -21.70 -21.59
N GLY A 503 -25.15 -22.36 -20.60
CA GLY A 503 -24.78 -23.73 -20.21
C GLY A 503 -23.43 -23.86 -19.50
N LEU A 504 -22.67 -22.76 -19.38
CA LEU A 504 -21.30 -22.74 -18.86
C LEU A 504 -21.21 -22.91 -17.33
N HIS A 505 -22.33 -22.92 -16.62
CA HIS A 505 -22.40 -23.12 -15.17
C HIS A 505 -21.82 -24.47 -14.67
N ARG A 506 -21.51 -25.42 -15.57
CA ARG A 506 -20.86 -26.71 -15.26
C ARG A 506 -19.44 -26.89 -15.81
N CYS A 507 -18.85 -25.83 -16.38
CA CYS A 507 -17.54 -25.93 -17.02
C CYS A 507 -16.44 -26.35 -16.03
N GLU A 508 -15.34 -26.92 -16.54
CA GLU A 508 -14.22 -27.45 -15.75
C GLU A 508 -13.63 -26.42 -14.76
N ALA A 509 -13.68 -25.12 -15.09
CA ALA A 509 -13.23 -24.05 -14.20
C ALA A 509 -14.05 -23.92 -12.90
N ILE A 510 -15.29 -24.44 -12.88
CA ILE A 510 -16.23 -24.42 -11.75
C ILE A 510 -16.33 -25.81 -11.09
N THR A 511 -16.29 -26.88 -11.89
CA THR A 511 -16.45 -28.27 -11.41
C THR A 511 -15.14 -28.95 -11.05
N GLY A 512 -14.00 -28.45 -11.53
CA GLY A 512 -12.66 -28.97 -11.23
C GLY A 512 -12.27 -28.75 -9.77
N VAL A 513 -12.11 -29.83 -9.02
CA VAL A 513 -11.72 -29.81 -7.61
C VAL A 513 -10.36 -29.12 -7.43
N GLY A 514 -10.33 -28.06 -6.60
CA GLY A 514 -9.13 -27.24 -6.39
C GLY A 514 -8.91 -26.13 -7.43
N GLY A 515 -9.82 -25.97 -8.40
CA GLY A 515 -9.85 -24.82 -9.31
C GLY A 515 -10.19 -23.52 -8.57
N ARG A 516 -9.75 -22.37 -9.11
CA ARG A 516 -9.94 -21.04 -8.51
C ARG A 516 -11.41 -20.68 -8.25
N PHE A 517 -12.33 -21.21 -9.06
CA PHE A 517 -13.78 -20.98 -8.95
C PHE A 517 -14.54 -22.27 -8.62
N TYR A 518 -13.89 -23.23 -7.95
CA TYR A 518 -14.54 -24.49 -7.57
C TYR A 518 -15.79 -24.22 -6.73
N ASN A 519 -16.95 -24.68 -7.20
CA ASN A 519 -18.29 -24.37 -6.67
C ASN A 519 -18.65 -22.86 -6.58
N ASP A 520 -18.00 -22.00 -7.37
CA ASP A 520 -18.21 -20.55 -7.39
C ASP A 520 -18.51 -20.03 -8.81
N ALA A 521 -19.64 -20.49 -9.35
CA ALA A 521 -20.12 -20.10 -10.67
C ALA A 521 -20.35 -18.57 -10.80
N ALA A 522 -20.74 -17.90 -9.72
CA ALA A 522 -21.08 -16.49 -9.76
C ALA A 522 -19.84 -15.59 -9.84
N ASN A 523 -18.79 -15.82 -9.06
CA ASN A 523 -17.55 -15.06 -9.24
C ASN A 523 -16.84 -15.40 -10.56
N TYR A 524 -16.98 -16.63 -11.07
CA TYR A 524 -16.55 -16.95 -12.44
C TYR A 524 -17.29 -16.11 -13.49
N ALA A 525 -18.61 -15.96 -13.39
CA ALA A 525 -19.40 -15.11 -14.28
C ALA A 525 -19.01 -13.63 -14.18
N MET A 526 -18.79 -13.12 -12.96
CA MET A 526 -18.36 -11.74 -12.70
C MET A 526 -16.97 -11.43 -13.29
N GLU A 527 -16.05 -12.41 -13.30
CA GLU A 527 -14.74 -12.24 -13.95
C GLU A 527 -14.84 -12.37 -15.49
N ARG A 528 -15.65 -13.34 -15.98
CA ARG A 528 -15.81 -13.63 -17.42
C ARG A 528 -16.49 -12.52 -18.20
N TYR A 529 -17.52 -11.88 -17.65
CA TYR A 529 -18.35 -10.93 -18.39
C TYR A 529 -18.00 -9.46 -18.10
N ALA A 530 -18.21 -8.61 -19.09
CA ALA A 530 -18.09 -7.16 -18.98
C ALA A 530 -19.49 -6.52 -18.89
N TYR A 531 -19.69 -5.70 -17.86
CA TYR A 531 -20.91 -4.92 -17.64
C TYR A 531 -20.58 -3.44 -17.58
N TYR A 532 -21.50 -2.61 -18.06
CA TYR A 532 -21.37 -1.16 -18.23
C TYR A 532 -22.61 -0.45 -17.69
N VAL A 533 -22.49 0.79 -17.23
CA VAL A 533 -23.64 1.61 -16.80
C VAL A 533 -24.16 2.41 -17.97
N CYS A 534 -25.45 2.28 -18.30
CA CYS A 534 -26.08 3.08 -19.34
C CYS A 534 -26.26 4.53 -18.88
N CYS A 535 -25.74 5.51 -19.62
CA CYS A 535 -25.84 6.93 -19.26
C CYS A 535 -27.30 7.42 -19.16
N LYS A 536 -28.19 6.91 -20.03
CA LYS A 536 -29.60 7.34 -20.12
C LYS A 536 -30.49 6.77 -19.01
N CYS A 537 -30.34 5.49 -18.66
CA CYS A 537 -31.24 4.81 -17.71
C CYS A 537 -30.57 4.33 -16.42
N GLN A 538 -29.25 4.53 -16.27
CA GLN A 538 -28.44 4.17 -15.10
C GLN A 538 -28.45 2.67 -14.70
N LYS A 539 -29.04 1.79 -15.53
CA LYS A 539 -29.00 0.34 -15.37
C LYS A 539 -27.67 -0.23 -15.88
N ALA A 540 -27.20 -1.31 -15.26
CA ALA A 540 -26.12 -2.12 -15.81
C ALA A 540 -26.58 -2.93 -17.02
N TYR A 541 -25.79 -2.97 -18.09
CA TYR A 541 -26.02 -3.81 -19.28
C TYR A 541 -24.76 -4.60 -19.66
N TYR A 542 -24.96 -5.72 -20.35
CA TYR A 542 -23.90 -6.60 -20.81
C TYR A 542 -23.23 -6.05 -22.08
N GLY A 543 -21.90 -6.08 -22.13
CA GLY A 543 -21.11 -5.61 -23.27
C GLY A 543 -20.07 -6.61 -23.77
N GLY A 544 -20.30 -7.92 -23.58
CA GLY A 544 -19.43 -8.99 -24.06
C GLY A 544 -18.59 -9.69 -22.99
N GLU A 545 -17.62 -10.48 -23.44
CA GLU A 545 -16.64 -11.12 -22.55
C GLU A 545 -15.46 -10.21 -22.23
N ALA A 546 -15.09 -10.18 -20.96
CA ALA A 546 -13.98 -9.42 -20.40
C ALA A 546 -12.61 -9.70 -21.04
N ARG A 547 -12.45 -10.85 -21.72
CA ARG A 547 -11.22 -11.17 -22.48
C ARG A 547 -10.98 -10.20 -23.63
N CYS A 548 -12.03 -9.54 -24.15
CA CYS A 548 -11.89 -8.51 -25.18
C CYS A 548 -11.35 -7.17 -24.64
N ASP A 549 -11.40 -6.96 -23.31
CA ASP A 549 -10.96 -5.72 -22.64
C ASP A 549 -9.55 -5.82 -22.01
N ALA A 550 -9.00 -7.04 -21.95
CA ALA A 550 -7.85 -7.36 -21.09
C ALA A 550 -6.55 -6.62 -21.46
N GLU A 551 -6.45 -6.03 -22.66
CA GLU A 551 -5.27 -5.30 -23.12
C GLU A 551 -5.27 -3.79 -22.77
N LEU A 552 -6.41 -3.21 -22.35
CA LEU A 552 -6.60 -1.75 -22.33
C LEU A 552 -7.24 -1.18 -21.05
N ALA A 553 -7.17 -1.89 -19.92
CA ALA A 553 -7.69 -1.46 -18.61
C ALA A 553 -6.92 -0.28 -17.94
N ALA A 554 -6.41 0.67 -18.74
CA ALA A 554 -5.57 1.80 -18.32
C ALA A 554 -5.99 3.17 -18.91
N GLY A 555 -7.13 3.24 -19.61
CA GLY A 555 -7.67 4.47 -20.18
C GLY A 555 -8.89 4.99 -19.42
N ASP A 556 -8.72 6.06 -18.63
CA ASP A 556 -9.85 6.88 -18.15
C ASP A 556 -10.39 7.84 -19.23
N ASN A 557 -9.77 7.88 -20.41
CA ASN A 557 -10.18 8.68 -21.56
C ASN A 557 -11.28 7.97 -22.37
N TYR A 558 -12.49 7.89 -21.83
CA TYR A 558 -13.71 7.56 -22.57
C TYR A 558 -14.81 8.58 -22.23
N ASP A 559 -15.78 8.80 -23.11
CA ASP A 559 -16.96 9.60 -22.78
C ASP A 559 -18.06 8.70 -22.18
N PRO A 560 -18.46 8.88 -20.90
CA PRO A 560 -19.57 8.15 -20.31
C PRO A 560 -20.89 8.36 -21.05
N SER A 561 -21.06 9.43 -21.83
CA SER A 561 -22.28 9.71 -22.60
C SER A 561 -22.51 8.69 -23.73
N GLU A 562 -21.44 8.04 -24.21
CA GLU A 562 -21.48 7.05 -25.30
C GLU A 562 -21.83 5.63 -24.81
N LEU A 563 -21.81 5.37 -23.50
CA LEU A 563 -22.22 4.09 -22.93
C LEU A 563 -23.75 4.01 -22.85
N VAL A 564 -24.38 3.38 -23.85
CA VAL A 564 -25.84 3.26 -23.96
C VAL A 564 -26.23 1.81 -24.15
N CYS A 565 -27.12 1.28 -23.30
CA CYS A 565 -27.67 -0.07 -23.49
C CYS A 565 -28.60 -0.15 -24.70
N GLY A 566 -28.75 -1.34 -25.29
CA GLY A 566 -29.59 -1.57 -26.48
C GLY A 566 -31.03 -1.08 -26.32
N GLY A 567 -31.61 -1.18 -25.12
CA GLY A 567 -32.95 -0.64 -24.81
C GLY A 567 -33.07 0.89 -24.83
N CYS A 568 -31.96 1.62 -24.86
CA CYS A 568 -31.90 3.09 -24.92
C CYS A 568 -31.18 3.62 -26.19
N SER A 569 -30.76 2.72 -27.08
CA SER A 569 -30.14 2.97 -28.39
C SER A 569 -30.87 2.24 -29.53
N ASP A 570 -32.18 1.99 -29.37
CA ASP A 570 -32.99 1.16 -30.27
C ASP A 570 -33.26 1.80 -31.64
N VAL A 571 -32.24 1.87 -32.48
CA VAL A 571 -32.29 2.40 -33.86
C VAL A 571 -33.02 1.48 -34.83
N ALA A 572 -33.04 0.17 -34.57
CA ALA A 572 -33.63 -0.83 -35.46
C ALA A 572 -35.09 -1.19 -35.12
N ARG A 573 -35.69 -0.58 -34.08
CA ARG A 573 -37.02 -0.94 -33.53
C ARG A 573 -37.13 -2.44 -33.23
N ALA A 574 -36.18 -2.94 -32.44
CA ALA A 574 -36.05 -4.36 -32.15
C ALA A 574 -37.33 -4.93 -31.50
N GLN A 575 -37.70 -6.17 -31.88
CA GLN A 575 -38.83 -6.84 -31.24
C GLN A 575 -38.52 -7.07 -29.75
N MET A 576 -39.40 -6.58 -28.88
CA MET A 576 -39.26 -6.75 -27.42
C MET A 576 -39.40 -8.21 -27.04
N CYS A 577 -38.54 -8.69 -26.13
CA CYS A 577 -38.62 -10.06 -25.64
C CYS A 577 -39.88 -10.26 -24.79
N PRO A 578 -40.74 -11.26 -25.07
CA PRO A 578 -41.94 -11.52 -24.26
C PRO A 578 -41.64 -11.82 -22.78
N LYS A 579 -40.44 -12.36 -22.47
CA LYS A 579 -40.01 -12.68 -21.10
C LYS A 579 -39.25 -11.57 -20.40
N HIS A 580 -38.50 -10.75 -21.15
CA HIS A 580 -37.50 -9.83 -20.58
C HIS A 580 -37.53 -8.40 -21.14
N GLY A 581 -38.53 -8.05 -21.95
CA GLY A 581 -38.66 -6.74 -22.57
C GLY A 581 -37.40 -6.33 -23.33
N THR A 582 -36.79 -5.23 -22.91
CA THR A 582 -35.53 -4.68 -23.43
C THR A 582 -34.34 -4.80 -22.46
N ASP A 583 -34.51 -5.42 -21.28
CA ASP A 583 -33.46 -5.46 -20.23
C ASP A 583 -32.19 -6.24 -20.64
N PHE A 584 -32.32 -7.16 -21.61
CA PHE A 584 -31.20 -7.88 -22.23
C PHE A 584 -31.16 -7.68 -23.76
N LEU A 585 -31.65 -6.55 -24.27
CA LEU A 585 -31.53 -6.22 -25.70
C LEU A 585 -30.07 -5.88 -26.03
N GLU A 586 -29.48 -6.67 -26.90
CA GLU A 586 -28.11 -6.50 -27.40
C GLU A 586 -28.09 -6.03 -28.85
N TYR A 587 -27.08 -5.26 -29.21
CA TYR A 587 -26.77 -4.87 -30.58
C TYR A 587 -25.41 -5.43 -31.01
N LYS A 588 -25.28 -5.74 -32.30
CA LYS A 588 -24.02 -6.12 -32.93
C LYS A 588 -23.19 -4.86 -33.18
N CYS A 589 -21.88 -4.94 -33.00
CA CYS A 589 -20.97 -3.92 -33.51
C CYS A 589 -21.10 -3.81 -35.04
N ARG A 590 -21.33 -2.60 -35.56
CA ARG A 590 -21.46 -2.35 -37.00
C ARG A 590 -20.31 -2.94 -37.82
N TYR A 591 -19.09 -2.86 -37.28
CA TYR A 591 -17.84 -3.18 -37.96
C TYR A 591 -17.26 -4.59 -37.69
N CYS A 592 -17.88 -5.41 -36.81
CA CYS A 592 -17.43 -6.79 -36.58
C CYS A 592 -18.51 -7.71 -35.97
N CYS A 593 -18.24 -9.00 -35.87
CA CYS A 593 -19.08 -10.00 -35.20
C CYS A 593 -18.78 -10.01 -33.69
N SER A 594 -19.10 -8.91 -33.01
CA SER A 594 -18.99 -8.78 -31.55
C SER A 594 -20.17 -8.00 -30.99
N VAL A 595 -20.49 -8.19 -29.71
CA VAL A 595 -21.53 -7.42 -29.02
C VAL A 595 -21.04 -5.97 -28.85
N ALA A 596 -21.96 -5.01 -29.03
CA ALA A 596 -21.67 -3.60 -28.86
C ALA A 596 -21.61 -3.17 -27.39
N VAL A 597 -20.81 -2.13 -27.14
CA VAL A 597 -20.63 -1.47 -25.84
C VAL A 597 -20.98 0.01 -25.98
N PHE A 598 -20.40 0.69 -26.98
CA PHE A 598 -20.61 2.11 -27.22
C PHE A 598 -21.68 2.36 -28.29
N PHE A 599 -22.40 3.46 -28.14
CA PHE A 599 -23.34 4.00 -29.12
C PHE A 599 -22.99 5.46 -29.41
N CYS A 600 -22.30 5.69 -30.52
CA CYS A 600 -21.77 7.00 -30.90
C CYS A 600 -22.60 7.62 -32.03
N PHE A 601 -22.47 8.94 -32.19
CA PHE A 601 -23.06 9.71 -33.30
C PHE A 601 -24.59 9.53 -33.45
N GLY A 602 -25.28 9.18 -32.37
CA GLY A 602 -26.72 8.93 -32.34
C GLY A 602 -27.22 7.81 -33.27
N SER A 603 -26.33 6.97 -33.82
CA SER A 603 -26.66 6.08 -34.94
C SER A 603 -25.82 4.81 -35.06
N THR A 604 -24.65 4.71 -34.40
CA THR A 604 -23.69 3.64 -34.69
C THR A 604 -23.23 2.90 -33.44
N HIS A 605 -23.30 1.57 -33.47
CA HIS A 605 -22.88 0.69 -32.38
C HIS A 605 -21.45 0.14 -32.57
N PHE A 606 -20.62 0.26 -31.53
CA PHE A 606 -19.21 -0.18 -31.51
C PHE A 606 -18.94 -1.14 -30.34
N CYS A 607 -18.13 -2.18 -30.55
CA CYS A 607 -17.41 -2.85 -29.45
C CYS A 607 -16.14 -2.06 -29.12
N ASN A 608 -15.57 -2.24 -27.92
CA ASN A 608 -14.43 -1.45 -27.43
C ASN A 608 -13.26 -1.36 -28.42
N ALA A 609 -12.77 -2.51 -28.90
CA ALA A 609 -11.65 -2.54 -29.84
C ALA A 609 -11.94 -1.86 -31.21
N CYS A 610 -13.20 -1.72 -31.60
CA CYS A 610 -13.61 -0.95 -32.80
C CYS A 610 -13.93 0.51 -32.50
N HIS A 611 -14.25 0.86 -31.25
CA HIS A 611 -14.38 2.25 -30.80
C HIS A 611 -13.01 2.92 -30.77
N ASP A 612 -11.97 2.27 -30.22
CA ASP A 612 -10.59 2.79 -30.22
C ASP A 612 -10.09 3.22 -31.61
N ASP A 613 -10.41 2.41 -32.63
CA ASP A 613 -9.96 2.56 -34.01
C ASP A 613 -11.04 3.15 -34.95
N PHE A 614 -12.09 3.79 -34.41
CA PHE A 614 -13.27 4.19 -35.19
C PHE A 614 -12.92 5.03 -36.42
N GLN A 615 -11.94 5.94 -36.31
CA GLN A 615 -11.48 6.79 -37.42
C GLN A 615 -10.87 6.02 -38.58
N LYS A 616 -10.26 4.85 -38.33
CA LYS A 616 -9.75 3.98 -39.40
C LYS A 616 -10.87 3.16 -40.01
N LEU A 617 -11.77 2.66 -39.17
CA LEU A 617 -12.89 1.80 -39.59
C LEU A 617 -13.91 2.53 -40.46
N THR A 618 -14.26 3.78 -40.13
CA THR A 618 -15.18 4.60 -40.95
C THR A 618 -14.61 4.95 -42.33
N ASN A 619 -13.30 4.85 -42.52
CA ASN A 619 -12.59 5.16 -43.77
C ASN A 619 -12.21 3.90 -44.59
N LEU A 620 -12.63 2.70 -44.17
CA LEU A 620 -12.43 1.48 -44.96
C LEU A 620 -13.27 1.49 -46.23
N ARG A 621 -12.68 1.06 -47.35
CA ARG A 621 -13.37 0.95 -48.65
C ARG A 621 -14.22 -0.32 -48.75
N GLU A 622 -13.79 -1.39 -48.10
CA GLU A 622 -14.50 -2.67 -48.02
C GLU A 622 -14.38 -3.21 -46.60
N PHE A 623 -15.44 -3.84 -46.10
CA PHE A 623 -15.47 -4.45 -44.76
C PHE A 623 -15.25 -5.96 -44.82
N PRO A 624 -14.64 -6.58 -43.78
CA PRO A 624 -14.51 -8.03 -43.70
C PRO A 624 -15.88 -8.71 -43.68
N LYS A 625 -15.98 -9.87 -44.32
CA LYS A 625 -17.21 -10.68 -44.34
C LYS A 625 -17.33 -11.48 -43.05
N CYS A 626 -18.52 -11.94 -42.73
CA CYS A 626 -18.70 -12.88 -41.62
C CYS A 626 -17.88 -14.15 -41.91
N PRO A 627 -17.04 -14.65 -40.97
CA PRO A 627 -16.80 -14.13 -39.61
C PRO A 627 -15.83 -12.94 -39.56
N ALA A 628 -16.32 -11.79 -39.07
CA ALA A 628 -15.54 -10.55 -38.97
C ALA A 628 -15.05 -10.30 -37.53
N GLY A 629 -13.75 -10.09 -37.35
CA GLY A 629 -13.12 -9.73 -36.08
C GLY A 629 -13.05 -8.21 -35.88
N PRO A 630 -12.77 -7.74 -34.65
CA PRO A 630 -12.57 -6.32 -34.39
C PRO A 630 -11.41 -5.71 -35.20
N ARG A 631 -11.39 -4.37 -35.29
CA ARG A 631 -10.36 -3.60 -36.02
C ARG A 631 -10.23 -3.97 -37.52
N GLY A 632 -11.33 -4.42 -38.13
CA GLY A 632 -11.41 -4.74 -39.57
C GLY A 632 -10.74 -6.06 -39.96
N LYS A 633 -10.45 -6.94 -38.99
CA LYS A 633 -9.80 -8.23 -39.23
C LYS A 633 -10.77 -9.26 -39.80
N GLN A 634 -10.39 -9.97 -40.86
CA GLN A 634 -11.07 -11.20 -41.29
C GLN A 634 -10.68 -12.36 -40.35
N LEU A 635 -11.65 -13.13 -39.86
CA LEU A 635 -11.38 -14.36 -39.10
C LEU A 635 -11.42 -15.59 -40.04
N ASP A 636 -10.78 -16.65 -39.59
CA ASP A 636 -10.74 -17.95 -40.27
C ASP A 636 -11.98 -18.79 -39.93
N GLY A 637 -12.46 -19.58 -40.89
CA GLY A 637 -13.65 -20.44 -40.77
C GLY A 637 -14.95 -19.79 -41.27
N ASP A 638 -16.04 -20.55 -41.23
CA ASP A 638 -17.36 -20.14 -41.75
C ASP A 638 -18.39 -19.83 -40.66
N GLU A 639 -18.06 -20.07 -39.38
CA GLU A 639 -18.99 -19.88 -38.25
C GLU A 639 -18.90 -18.46 -37.66
N CYS A 640 -20.05 -17.81 -37.53
CA CYS A 640 -20.16 -16.48 -36.91
C CYS A 640 -19.86 -16.54 -35.39
N PRO A 641 -18.95 -15.70 -34.85
CA PRO A 641 -18.69 -15.62 -33.40
C PRO A 641 -19.88 -15.23 -32.52
N LEU A 642 -21.00 -14.79 -33.11
CA LEU A 642 -22.26 -14.50 -32.42
C LEU A 642 -23.33 -15.58 -32.65
N HIS A 643 -22.98 -16.67 -33.34
CA HIS A 643 -23.83 -17.81 -33.71
C HIS A 643 -25.21 -17.41 -34.26
N VAL A 644 -25.24 -16.34 -35.08
CA VAL A 644 -26.46 -15.76 -35.63
C VAL A 644 -26.25 -15.29 -37.08
N VAL A 645 -27.28 -15.46 -37.90
CA VAL A 645 -27.34 -14.88 -39.25
C VAL A 645 -27.65 -13.39 -39.11
N HIS A 646 -26.79 -12.54 -39.68
CA HIS A 646 -26.92 -11.08 -39.61
C HIS A 646 -26.60 -10.43 -40.97
N PRO A 647 -27.02 -9.17 -41.21
CA PRO A 647 -26.66 -8.40 -42.39
C PRO A 647 -25.15 -8.22 -42.57
N PRO A 648 -24.67 -7.75 -43.75
CA PRO A 648 -23.26 -7.49 -44.00
C PRO A 648 -22.60 -6.58 -42.96
N THR A 649 -21.29 -6.75 -42.75
CA THR A 649 -20.48 -5.84 -41.93
C THR A 649 -20.55 -4.43 -42.53
N GLY A 650 -20.84 -3.42 -41.70
CA GLY A 650 -21.18 -2.07 -42.14
C GLY A 650 -22.65 -1.67 -41.88
N GLU A 651 -23.50 -2.61 -41.48
CA GLU A 651 -24.91 -2.37 -41.13
C GLU A 651 -25.20 -2.56 -39.63
N GLU A 652 -26.19 -1.82 -39.14
CA GLU A 652 -26.70 -1.91 -37.76
C GLU A 652 -27.62 -3.12 -37.59
N PHE A 653 -27.42 -3.89 -36.53
CA PHE A 653 -28.22 -5.10 -36.29
C PHE A 653 -28.52 -5.33 -34.81
N ALA A 654 -29.82 -5.35 -34.49
CA ALA A 654 -30.30 -5.77 -33.20
C ALA A 654 -30.20 -7.30 -33.08
N LEU A 655 -29.47 -7.78 -32.07
CA LEU A 655 -29.30 -9.21 -31.81
C LEU A 655 -30.49 -9.81 -31.02
N GLY A 656 -31.42 -8.97 -30.57
CA GLY A 656 -32.53 -9.36 -29.72
C GLY A 656 -32.09 -9.63 -28.28
N CYS A 657 -32.78 -10.55 -27.60
CA CYS A 657 -32.55 -10.86 -26.20
C CYS A 657 -31.35 -11.80 -26.01
N GLY A 658 -30.23 -11.27 -25.50
CA GLY A 658 -28.96 -12.00 -25.38
C GLY A 658 -29.02 -13.31 -24.59
N VAL A 659 -29.85 -13.37 -23.53
CA VAL A 659 -30.08 -14.61 -22.78
C VAL A 659 -30.96 -15.61 -23.53
N CYS A 660 -32.04 -15.17 -24.18
CA CYS A 660 -32.93 -16.10 -24.88
C CYS A 660 -32.31 -16.64 -26.18
N ARG A 661 -31.49 -15.85 -26.89
CA ARG A 661 -30.77 -16.29 -28.10
C ARG A 661 -30.02 -17.60 -27.85
N ASN A 662 -29.26 -17.64 -26.75
CA ASN A 662 -28.39 -18.77 -26.43
C ASN A 662 -29.18 -20.02 -25.96
N ALA A 663 -30.41 -19.84 -25.47
CA ALA A 663 -31.33 -20.93 -25.11
C ALA A 663 -32.15 -21.48 -26.30
N HIS A 664 -32.03 -20.89 -27.50
CA HIS A 664 -32.60 -21.43 -28.74
C HIS A 664 -31.57 -22.15 -29.62
N THR A 665 -30.29 -22.14 -29.22
CA THR A 665 -29.17 -22.85 -29.88
C THR A 665 -28.82 -24.20 -29.24
N PHE A 666 -29.61 -24.68 -28.28
CA PHE A 666 -29.47 -25.99 -27.61
C PHE A 666 -30.81 -26.73 -27.57
#